data_AF-A0A836YL68-F1
#
_entry.id   AF-A0A836YL68-F1
#
_cell.length_a   1.000
_cell.length_b   1.000
_cell.length_c   1.000
_cell.angle_alpha   90.00
_cell.angle_beta   90.00
_cell.angle_gamma   90.00
#
_symmetry.space_group_name_H-M   'P 1'
#
loop_
_entity.id
_entity.type
_entity.pdbx_description
1 polymer ?
#
loop_
_entity_poly.entity_id
_entity_poly.type
_entity_poly.pdbx_seq_one_letter_code
_entity_poly.pdbx_strand_id
1 'polypeptide(L)'
;MINGLGVLGWGVGGIEAEAAMLGQPISMLIPEVIGFKLTGKLQEGITATDLVLTITQMLRQKGVVGKFVEFYGDGLADLPLADRATIANMAPEYGATCGFFPIDEVTLGYLKLTGRQSDRIALVEAYSKAQGLWRNAGDEPVFTDTLSLDMSTVQASLAGPKRPQDRVLLSEVPKTFNALMELTLKPAKEAKERLENEGGGGTAVEATKANIQHESPSCVIEGQEYPLNHGDVVISAITSCTNTSNPSVMLAAGLLAKKAIEKGLQRKPWVKSSLAPGSKVVTDYLLAAGLTPYLDELGYNLVGYGCTTCIGNSGPLPEPIEDAIQCHDLNVASVLSGNRNFEGRVHPLVKTNWLASPPLVVAYGLVGNIRTDLTTQPIGQGKDGQPVYLKDIWPSQAEIDAVLQKVNTDMFHKEYAAVFDGDESWQAIQIPKSKTYEWADDSTYIRHPPFFEGIGEPPKPIKNIEQARILAVLGDSVTTDHISPAGNIKKDSPAGRYLQEQGVEPKDFNSYGSRRGNHEVMMRGTFANIRIKNEMLGGEEGGNTIHVPSGEKLAIYDAAMRYQQEHTPLVIIAGKEYGTGSSRDWAAKGTNLLGVKAVIAESFERIHRSNLVGMGVLPLQFVDGQTRQSLNLTGHEVISIRGLSDGIQPHEILEVDVKGPNGVASHFNVLCRIDTLNEVEYFKAGGILHYVIRNLIAS
;
A
#
# COMPACT_ATOMS: atom_id res chain seq x y z
N MET A 1 9.52 -8.48 -4.93
CA MET A 1 10.38 -7.86 -5.97
C MET A 1 11.65 -8.67 -6.21
N ILE A 2 12.47 -8.89 -5.17
CA ILE A 2 13.77 -9.59 -5.33
C ILE A 2 13.66 -11.01 -5.88
N ASN A 3 12.50 -11.67 -5.71
CA ASN A 3 12.23 -12.99 -6.27
C ASN A 3 12.30 -13.06 -7.81
N GLY A 4 12.24 -11.92 -8.53
CA GLY A 4 12.49 -11.87 -9.97
C GLY A 4 13.95 -12.21 -10.35
N LEU A 5 14.87 -12.17 -9.38
CA LEU A 5 16.29 -12.52 -9.48
C LEU A 5 16.59 -13.95 -8.95
N GLY A 6 15.57 -14.76 -8.67
CA GLY A 6 15.77 -16.10 -8.09
C GLY A 6 16.18 -16.11 -6.63
N VAL A 7 15.97 -15.00 -5.91
CA VAL A 7 16.20 -14.90 -4.46
C VAL A 7 14.87 -14.95 -3.74
N LEU A 8 14.62 -16.02 -2.99
CA LEU A 8 13.39 -16.19 -2.23
C LEU A 8 13.35 -15.18 -1.06
N GLY A 9 12.40 -14.26 -1.08
CA GLY A 9 12.22 -13.26 -0.03
C GLY A 9 10.86 -12.57 -0.08
N TRP A 10 10.32 -12.19 1.07
CA TRP A 10 8.98 -11.60 1.19
C TRP A 10 8.91 -10.53 2.27
N GLY A 11 7.78 -9.81 2.31
CA GLY A 11 7.53 -8.79 3.32
C GLY A 11 7.13 -9.40 4.66
N VAL A 12 7.75 -8.92 5.74
CA VAL A 12 7.45 -9.26 7.14
C VAL A 12 7.25 -7.99 7.96
N GLY A 13 6.68 -8.10 9.16
CA GLY A 13 6.63 -6.99 10.11
C GLY A 13 8.01 -6.66 10.69
N GLY A 14 8.16 -5.44 11.24
CA GLY A 14 9.41 -5.02 11.88
C GLY A 14 9.82 -5.94 13.02
N ILE A 15 8.89 -6.29 13.91
CA ILE A 15 9.11 -7.23 15.01
C ILE A 15 9.56 -8.64 14.57
N GLU A 16 9.08 -9.13 13.42
CA GLU A 16 9.46 -10.43 12.88
C GLU A 16 10.86 -10.35 12.25
N ALA A 17 11.18 -9.25 11.56
CA ALA A 17 12.53 -8.98 11.06
C ALA A 17 13.55 -8.82 12.20
N GLU A 18 13.20 -8.11 13.27
CA GLU A 18 14.03 -7.94 14.47
C GLU A 18 14.31 -9.29 15.14
N ALA A 19 13.29 -10.15 15.29
CA ALA A 19 13.49 -11.51 15.80
C ALA A 19 14.44 -12.33 14.91
N ALA A 20 14.30 -12.25 13.58
CA ALA A 20 15.20 -12.92 12.64
C ALA A 20 16.64 -12.39 12.73
N MET A 21 16.83 -11.08 12.91
CA MET A 21 18.15 -10.48 13.15
C MET A 21 18.80 -10.97 14.45
N LEU A 22 18.00 -11.35 15.45
CA LEU A 22 18.45 -11.97 16.70
C LEU A 22 18.60 -13.50 16.60
N GLY A 23 18.50 -14.07 15.39
CA GLY A 23 18.73 -15.50 15.13
C GLY A 23 17.49 -16.38 15.24
N GLN A 24 16.31 -15.81 15.51
CA GLN A 24 15.06 -16.58 15.56
C GLN A 24 14.61 -16.99 14.15
N PRO A 25 14.39 -18.28 13.87
CA PRO A 25 13.85 -18.70 12.58
C PRO A 25 12.44 -18.16 12.32
N ILE A 26 12.12 -17.89 11.06
CA ILE A 26 10.75 -17.56 10.65
C ILE A 26 9.88 -18.80 10.83
N SER A 27 8.76 -18.65 11.53
CA SER A 27 7.76 -19.71 11.67
C SER A 27 6.66 -19.51 10.63
N MET A 28 6.41 -20.53 9.82
CA MET A 28 5.32 -20.51 8.84
C MET A 28 4.82 -21.93 8.56
N LEU A 29 3.56 -22.04 8.13
CA LEU A 29 3.06 -23.27 7.53
C LEU A 29 3.79 -23.53 6.21
N ILE A 30 4.01 -24.80 5.87
CA ILE A 30 4.54 -25.18 4.56
C ILE A 30 3.52 -24.69 3.51
N PRO A 31 3.90 -23.76 2.61
CA PRO A 31 2.96 -23.15 1.70
C PRO A 31 2.64 -24.07 0.54
N GLU A 32 1.40 -24.02 0.06
CA GLU A 32 1.08 -24.49 -1.28
C GLU A 32 1.80 -23.64 -2.33
N VAL A 33 2.12 -24.24 -3.48
CA VAL A 33 2.80 -23.54 -4.58
C VAL A 33 1.92 -23.58 -5.83
N ILE A 34 1.55 -22.40 -6.32
CA ILE A 34 0.75 -22.22 -7.53
C ILE A 34 1.70 -21.93 -8.70
N GLY A 35 1.73 -22.82 -9.68
CA GLY A 35 2.51 -22.64 -10.89
C GLY A 35 1.84 -21.67 -11.85
N PHE A 36 2.52 -20.61 -12.27
CA PHE A 36 2.02 -19.66 -13.27
C PHE A 36 2.83 -19.77 -14.56
N LYS A 37 2.27 -20.46 -15.56
CA LYS A 37 2.92 -20.72 -16.83
C LYS A 37 2.85 -19.49 -17.74
N LEU A 38 4.00 -19.04 -18.23
CA LEU A 38 4.10 -17.99 -19.25
C LEU A 38 4.57 -18.59 -20.57
N THR A 39 3.81 -18.34 -21.63
CA THR A 39 4.12 -18.74 -23.00
C THR A 39 4.05 -17.54 -23.94
N GLY A 40 4.58 -17.68 -25.16
CA GLY A 40 4.57 -16.61 -26.16
C GLY A 40 5.51 -15.46 -25.79
N LYS A 41 5.30 -14.30 -26.43
CA LYS A 41 6.05 -13.06 -26.21
C LYS A 41 5.08 -11.88 -26.16
N LEU A 42 5.44 -10.81 -25.44
CA LEU A 42 4.66 -9.58 -25.46
C LEU A 42 4.63 -8.97 -26.87
N GLN A 43 3.47 -8.43 -27.26
CA GLN A 43 3.33 -7.70 -28.51
C GLN A 43 4.03 -6.33 -28.42
N GLU A 44 4.41 -5.77 -29.57
CA GLU A 44 5.01 -4.43 -29.62
C GLU A 44 4.04 -3.39 -29.03
N GLY A 45 4.61 -2.47 -28.23
CA GLY A 45 3.85 -1.43 -27.53
C GLY A 45 3.23 -1.87 -26.21
N ILE A 46 3.23 -3.18 -25.89
CA ILE A 46 2.80 -3.69 -24.59
C ILE A 46 3.97 -3.66 -23.60
N THR A 47 3.71 -3.22 -22.38
CA THR A 47 4.73 -3.01 -21.35
C THR A 47 4.72 -4.10 -20.28
N ALA A 48 5.81 -4.18 -19.51
CA ALA A 48 5.87 -5.00 -18.30
C ALA A 48 4.76 -4.66 -17.29
N THR A 49 4.32 -3.39 -17.26
CA THR A 49 3.22 -2.95 -16.41
C THR A 49 1.89 -3.60 -16.82
N ASP A 50 1.61 -3.66 -18.13
CA ASP A 50 0.39 -4.30 -18.64
C ASP A 50 0.34 -5.80 -18.31
N LEU A 51 1.49 -6.47 -18.42
CA LEU A 51 1.66 -7.87 -18.05
C LEU A 51 1.39 -8.10 -16.55
N VAL A 52 2.00 -7.32 -15.66
CA VAL A 52 1.79 -7.51 -14.22
C VAL A 52 0.37 -7.17 -13.78
N LEU A 53 -0.30 -6.18 -14.38
CA LEU A 53 -1.70 -5.88 -14.08
C LEU A 53 -2.62 -7.03 -14.52
N THR A 54 -2.33 -7.66 -15.67
CA THR A 54 -3.04 -8.86 -16.13
C THR A 54 -2.86 -10.03 -15.18
N ILE A 55 -1.62 -10.31 -14.79
CA ILE A 55 -1.28 -11.38 -13.82
C ILE A 55 -1.93 -11.11 -12.46
N THR A 56 -1.92 -9.86 -11.99
CA THR A 56 -2.50 -9.47 -10.69
C THR A 56 -4.00 -9.75 -10.65
N GLN A 57 -4.73 -9.40 -11.72
CA GLN A 57 -6.15 -9.70 -11.86
C GLN A 57 -6.43 -11.22 -11.82
N MET A 58 -5.66 -12.01 -12.59
CA MET A 58 -5.83 -13.46 -12.66
C MET A 58 -5.54 -14.15 -11.32
N LEU A 59 -4.44 -13.79 -10.66
CA LEU A 59 -4.04 -14.38 -9.38
C LEU A 59 -4.99 -13.99 -8.24
N ARG A 60 -5.56 -12.78 -8.26
CA ARG A 60 -6.61 -12.42 -7.29
C ARG A 60 -7.87 -13.22 -7.49
N GLN A 61 -8.30 -13.45 -8.73
CA GLN A 61 -9.44 -14.32 -9.00
C GLN A 61 -9.20 -15.77 -8.57
N LYS A 62 -7.95 -16.25 -8.66
CA LYS A 62 -7.56 -17.60 -8.21
C LYS A 62 -7.55 -17.75 -6.69
N GLY A 63 -7.28 -16.68 -5.93
CA GLY A 63 -7.21 -16.71 -4.48
C GLY A 63 -5.93 -17.37 -3.95
N VAL A 64 -4.80 -16.67 -4.08
CA VAL A 64 -3.47 -17.19 -3.70
C VAL A 64 -2.95 -16.69 -2.34
N VAL A 65 -3.84 -16.22 -1.47
CA VAL A 65 -3.46 -15.74 -0.13
C VAL A 65 -2.82 -16.86 0.70
N GLY A 66 -1.64 -16.57 1.27
CA GLY A 66 -0.88 -17.54 2.07
C GLY A 66 -0.10 -18.58 1.25
N LYS A 67 -0.21 -18.55 -0.09
CA LYS A 67 0.47 -19.47 -1.00
C LYS A 67 1.71 -18.83 -1.62
N PHE A 68 2.58 -19.65 -2.18
CA PHE A 68 3.63 -19.20 -3.10
C PHE A 68 3.09 -19.22 -4.52
N VAL A 69 3.54 -18.27 -5.34
CA VAL A 69 3.38 -18.34 -6.79
C VAL A 69 4.76 -18.51 -7.38
N GLU A 70 4.93 -19.50 -8.25
CA GLU A 70 6.17 -19.73 -8.99
C GLU A 70 5.90 -19.62 -10.49
N PHE A 71 6.65 -18.75 -11.16
CA PHE A 71 6.54 -18.52 -12.59
C PHE A 71 7.42 -19.50 -13.35
N TYR A 72 6.86 -20.13 -14.38
CA TYR A 72 7.55 -21.13 -15.20
C TYR A 72 7.11 -21.08 -16.66
N GLY A 73 7.66 -21.96 -17.50
CA GLY A 73 7.39 -22.02 -18.94
C GLY A 73 8.44 -21.29 -19.79
N ASP A 74 8.38 -21.53 -21.10
CA ASP A 74 9.41 -21.05 -22.03
C ASP A 74 9.36 -19.54 -22.29
N GLY A 75 8.21 -18.89 -22.05
CA GLY A 75 8.07 -17.43 -22.17
C GLY A 75 8.99 -16.64 -21.24
N LEU A 76 9.49 -17.26 -20.15
CA LEU A 76 10.46 -16.62 -19.24
C LEU A 76 11.77 -16.24 -19.95
N ALA A 77 12.17 -16.99 -20.98
CA ALA A 77 13.41 -16.70 -21.73
C ALA A 77 13.35 -15.35 -22.47
N ASP A 78 12.14 -14.87 -22.78
CA ASP A 78 11.89 -13.60 -23.45
C ASP A 78 11.54 -12.46 -22.49
N LEU A 79 11.53 -12.70 -21.17
CA LEU A 79 11.28 -11.69 -20.15
C LEU A 79 12.58 -11.21 -19.51
N PRO A 80 13.00 -9.95 -19.79
CA PRO A 80 14.11 -9.32 -19.09
C PRO A 80 13.93 -9.35 -17.57
N LEU A 81 15.05 -9.31 -16.83
CA LEU A 81 14.98 -9.42 -15.38
C LEU A 81 14.17 -8.31 -14.71
N ALA A 82 14.19 -7.11 -15.27
CA ALA A 82 13.40 -6.00 -14.76
C ALA A 82 11.89 -6.28 -14.84
N ASP A 83 11.43 -6.96 -15.90
CA ASP A 83 10.02 -7.35 -16.06
C ASP A 83 9.63 -8.40 -15.03
N ARG A 84 10.50 -9.40 -14.80
CA ARG A 84 10.33 -10.39 -13.71
C ARG A 84 10.24 -9.71 -12.35
N ALA A 85 11.09 -8.71 -12.10
CA ALA A 85 11.09 -7.94 -10.86
C ALA A 85 9.80 -7.11 -10.70
N THR A 86 9.27 -6.53 -11.78
CA THR A 86 7.96 -5.85 -11.81
C THR A 86 6.83 -6.81 -11.43
N ILE A 87 6.80 -8.02 -12.00
CA ILE A 87 5.80 -9.06 -11.68
C ILE A 87 5.92 -9.52 -10.22
N ALA A 88 7.14 -9.84 -9.79
CA ALA A 88 7.44 -10.29 -8.43
C ALA A 88 7.25 -9.17 -7.38
N ASN A 89 7.24 -7.89 -7.78
CA ASN A 89 6.97 -6.76 -6.90
C ASN A 89 5.52 -6.76 -6.42
N MET A 90 4.58 -7.06 -7.31
CA MET A 90 3.14 -6.99 -7.02
C MET A 90 2.58 -8.21 -6.26
N ALA A 91 3.44 -9.06 -5.70
CA ALA A 91 3.02 -10.23 -4.92
C ALA A 91 2.04 -9.93 -3.79
N PRO A 92 2.28 -8.89 -2.96
CA PRO A 92 1.30 -8.50 -1.95
C PRO A 92 -0.04 -8.05 -2.56
N GLU A 93 -0.02 -7.46 -3.75
CA GLU A 93 -1.21 -6.96 -4.43
C GLU A 93 -2.07 -8.08 -5.02
N TYR A 94 -1.48 -9.23 -5.39
CA TYR A 94 -2.24 -10.46 -5.71
C TYR A 94 -2.38 -11.48 -4.58
N GLY A 95 -1.77 -11.21 -3.42
CA GLY A 95 -2.01 -11.91 -2.15
C GLY A 95 -1.03 -13.03 -1.84
N ALA A 96 -0.16 -13.38 -2.78
CA ALA A 96 0.84 -14.41 -2.55
C ALA A 96 1.88 -13.95 -1.53
N THR A 97 2.46 -14.90 -0.80
CA THR A 97 3.62 -14.62 0.04
C THR A 97 4.81 -14.17 -0.81
N CYS A 98 5.00 -14.79 -1.99
CA CYS A 98 5.98 -14.39 -2.98
C CYS A 98 5.51 -14.74 -4.41
N GLY A 99 6.08 -14.06 -5.40
CA GLY A 99 6.05 -14.44 -6.81
C GLY A 99 7.46 -14.75 -7.29
N PHE A 100 7.82 -16.03 -7.39
CA PHE A 100 9.18 -16.52 -7.59
C PHE A 100 9.49 -16.82 -9.06
N PHE A 101 10.68 -16.38 -9.50
CA PHE A 101 11.24 -16.73 -10.81
C PHE A 101 12.54 -17.52 -10.58
N PRO A 102 12.70 -18.71 -11.15
CA PRO A 102 13.92 -19.50 -10.98
C PRO A 102 15.14 -18.87 -11.66
N ILE A 103 16.32 -19.32 -11.24
CA ILE A 103 17.61 -18.83 -11.76
C ILE A 103 17.85 -19.40 -13.16
N ASP A 104 18.26 -18.55 -14.09
CA ASP A 104 18.57 -18.90 -15.48
C ASP A 104 19.57 -17.91 -16.12
N GLU A 105 19.78 -18.01 -17.43
CA GLU A 105 20.71 -17.15 -18.18
C GLU A 105 20.37 -15.66 -18.09
N VAL A 106 19.08 -15.28 -18.05
CA VAL A 106 18.67 -13.88 -17.89
C VAL A 106 19.12 -13.35 -16.52
N THR A 107 19.09 -14.21 -15.50
CA THR A 107 19.61 -13.89 -14.17
C THR A 107 21.10 -13.57 -14.22
N LEU A 108 21.91 -14.43 -14.86
CA LEU A 108 23.35 -14.19 -15.01
C LEU A 108 23.66 -12.94 -15.84
N GLY A 109 22.91 -12.72 -16.92
CA GLY A 109 23.02 -11.51 -17.74
C GLY A 109 22.81 -10.23 -16.93
N TYR A 110 21.83 -10.21 -16.03
CA TYR A 110 21.61 -9.08 -15.14
C TYR A 110 22.72 -8.91 -14.09
N LEU A 111 23.23 -10.00 -13.49
CA LEU A 111 24.35 -9.93 -12.56
C LEU A 111 25.60 -9.33 -13.23
N LYS A 112 25.85 -9.70 -14.49
CA LYS A 112 26.92 -9.13 -15.30
C LYS A 112 26.70 -7.65 -15.60
N LEU A 113 25.49 -7.26 -16.03
CA LEU A 113 25.14 -5.87 -16.30
C LEU A 113 25.32 -4.99 -15.06
N THR A 114 24.96 -5.50 -13.89
CA THR A 114 25.05 -4.77 -12.61
C THR A 114 26.41 -4.87 -11.92
N GLY A 115 27.44 -5.31 -12.65
CA GLY A 115 28.84 -5.23 -12.20
C GLY A 115 29.24 -6.26 -11.14
N ARG A 116 28.52 -7.39 -11.04
CA ARG A 116 28.95 -8.48 -10.15
C ARG A 116 30.21 -9.14 -10.69
N GLN A 117 31.10 -9.55 -9.78
CA GLN A 117 32.37 -10.17 -10.12
C GLN A 117 32.16 -11.48 -10.90
N SER A 118 33.03 -11.75 -11.88
CA SER A 118 32.89 -12.89 -12.79
C SER A 118 32.98 -14.25 -12.10
N ASP A 119 33.84 -14.38 -11.09
CA ASP A 119 33.97 -15.58 -10.24
C ASP A 119 32.70 -15.82 -9.42
N ARG A 120 32.06 -14.76 -8.91
CA ARG A 120 30.78 -14.83 -8.22
C ARG A 120 29.66 -15.29 -9.15
N ILE A 121 29.61 -14.78 -10.39
CA ILE A 121 28.63 -15.18 -11.40
C ILE A 121 28.80 -16.67 -11.73
N ALA A 122 30.04 -17.12 -11.97
CA ALA A 122 30.35 -18.53 -12.22
C ALA A 122 29.95 -19.43 -11.04
N LEU A 123 30.16 -18.97 -9.81
CA LEU A 123 29.71 -19.70 -8.62
C LEU A 123 28.18 -19.82 -8.55
N VAL A 124 27.44 -18.73 -8.83
CA VAL A 124 25.97 -18.75 -8.84
C VAL A 124 25.46 -19.78 -9.85
N GLU A 125 26.01 -19.79 -11.06
CA GLU A 125 25.64 -20.76 -12.09
C GLU A 125 25.92 -22.20 -11.65
N ALA A 126 27.16 -22.49 -11.23
CA ALA A 126 27.59 -23.83 -10.85
C ALA A 126 26.80 -24.36 -9.65
N TYR A 127 26.57 -23.52 -8.63
CA TYR A 127 25.80 -23.88 -7.45
C TYR A 127 24.33 -24.15 -7.80
N SER A 128 23.68 -23.25 -8.55
CA SER A 128 22.27 -23.41 -8.91
C SER A 128 22.03 -24.67 -9.74
N LYS A 129 22.94 -25.00 -10.67
CA LYS A 129 22.88 -26.25 -11.44
C LYS A 129 23.07 -27.48 -10.54
N ALA A 130 24.06 -27.45 -9.65
CA ALA A 130 24.33 -28.57 -8.73
C ALA A 130 23.18 -28.83 -7.74
N GLN A 131 22.46 -27.79 -7.32
CA GLN A 131 21.35 -27.89 -6.37
C GLN A 131 19.97 -28.13 -7.05
N GLY A 132 19.91 -28.20 -8.38
CA GLY A 132 18.64 -28.33 -9.11
C GLY A 132 17.76 -27.08 -9.06
N LEU A 133 18.35 -25.90 -8.82
CA LEU A 133 17.67 -24.60 -8.78
C LEU A 133 17.69 -23.88 -10.14
N TRP A 134 18.39 -24.45 -11.12
CA TRP A 134 18.55 -23.89 -12.46
C TRP A 134 17.37 -24.27 -13.36
N ARG A 135 16.74 -23.27 -13.99
CA ARG A 135 15.66 -23.47 -14.96
C ARG A 135 16.23 -23.87 -16.33
N ASN A 136 15.66 -24.91 -16.93
CA ASN A 136 15.89 -25.33 -18.31
C ASN A 136 14.64 -25.07 -19.17
N ALA A 137 14.84 -25.03 -20.49
CA ALA A 137 13.73 -24.95 -21.44
C ALA A 137 12.89 -26.24 -21.39
N GLY A 138 11.57 -26.10 -21.40
CA GLY A 138 10.64 -27.22 -21.30
C GLY A 138 10.44 -27.80 -19.88
N ASP A 139 11.03 -27.21 -18.84
CA ASP A 139 10.79 -27.64 -17.46
C ASP A 139 9.30 -27.44 -17.08
N GLU A 140 8.69 -28.50 -16.55
CA GLU A 140 7.31 -28.52 -16.03
C GLU A 140 7.31 -29.03 -14.57
N PRO A 141 7.63 -28.18 -13.58
CA PRO A 141 7.61 -28.59 -12.17
C PRO A 141 6.21 -29.01 -11.71
N VAL A 142 6.15 -29.85 -10.68
CA VAL A 142 4.87 -30.29 -10.09
C VAL A 142 4.42 -29.26 -9.06
N PHE A 143 3.32 -28.59 -9.37
CA PHE A 143 2.70 -27.58 -8.51
C PHE A 143 1.42 -28.11 -7.85
N THR A 144 0.99 -27.45 -6.77
CA THR A 144 -0.30 -27.77 -6.13
C THR A 144 -1.47 -27.52 -7.08
N ASP A 145 -1.38 -26.44 -7.85
CA ASP A 145 -2.34 -26.05 -8.88
C ASP A 145 -1.64 -25.13 -9.90
N THR A 146 -2.22 -24.91 -11.07
CA THR A 146 -1.60 -24.12 -12.14
C THR A 146 -2.54 -23.10 -12.77
N LEU A 147 -1.93 -22.07 -13.36
CA LEU A 147 -2.53 -21.10 -14.27
C LEU A 147 -1.60 -20.96 -15.48
N SER A 148 -2.14 -20.48 -16.60
CA SER A 148 -1.34 -20.20 -17.80
C SER A 148 -1.76 -18.87 -18.44
N LEU A 149 -0.79 -18.14 -18.99
CA LEU A 149 -1.02 -16.92 -19.76
C LEU A 149 -0.12 -16.95 -21.01
N ASP A 150 -0.75 -16.83 -22.18
CA ASP A 150 -0.05 -16.47 -23.41
C ASP A 150 0.16 -14.96 -23.44
N MET A 151 1.43 -14.54 -23.36
CA MET A 151 1.82 -13.13 -23.32
C MET A 151 1.44 -12.36 -24.58
N SER A 152 1.19 -13.04 -25.71
CA SER A 152 0.73 -12.39 -26.94
C SER A 152 -0.71 -11.85 -26.84
N THR A 153 -1.47 -12.27 -25.83
CA THR A 153 -2.85 -11.84 -25.58
C THR A 153 -2.96 -10.62 -24.67
N VAL A 154 -1.85 -10.18 -24.08
CA VAL A 154 -1.81 -9.04 -23.16
C VAL A 154 -2.08 -7.75 -23.93
N GLN A 155 -2.92 -6.89 -23.36
CA GLN A 155 -3.35 -5.62 -23.95
C GLN A 155 -3.03 -4.46 -23.02
N ALA A 156 -2.81 -3.28 -23.59
CA ALA A 156 -2.55 -2.05 -22.85
C ALA A 156 -3.69 -1.77 -21.85
N SER A 157 -3.34 -1.53 -20.59
CA SER A 157 -4.31 -1.41 -19.51
C SER A 157 -3.83 -0.52 -18.37
N LEU A 158 -4.79 -0.04 -17.59
CA LEU A 158 -4.56 0.60 -16.30
C LEU A 158 -5.23 -0.24 -15.22
N ALA A 159 -4.89 -0.02 -13.94
CA ALA A 159 -5.66 -0.56 -12.83
C ALA A 159 -6.20 0.56 -11.94
N GLY A 160 -7.49 0.52 -11.64
CA GLY A 160 -8.17 1.57 -10.90
C GLY A 160 -9.69 1.51 -11.00
N PRO A 161 -10.39 2.46 -10.36
CA PRO A 161 -9.84 3.65 -9.70
C PRO A 161 -9.45 3.48 -8.23
N LYS A 162 -9.68 2.30 -7.63
CA LYS A 162 -9.52 2.11 -6.16
C LYS A 162 -8.71 0.89 -5.75
N ARG A 163 -8.49 -0.10 -6.61
CA ARG A 163 -7.73 -1.32 -6.24
C ARG A 163 -6.77 -1.75 -7.35
N PRO A 164 -5.64 -2.41 -7.01
CA PRO A 164 -4.64 -2.83 -8.00
C PRO A 164 -5.11 -3.95 -8.94
N GLN A 165 -6.06 -4.77 -8.51
CA GLN A 165 -6.63 -5.85 -9.30
C GLN A 165 -7.78 -5.41 -10.22
N ASP A 166 -8.24 -4.16 -10.10
CA ASP A 166 -9.29 -3.58 -10.94
C ASP A 166 -8.68 -3.16 -12.29
N ARG A 167 -8.15 -4.13 -13.05
CA ARG A 167 -7.59 -3.91 -14.38
C ARG A 167 -8.69 -3.49 -15.36
N VAL A 168 -8.42 -2.45 -16.13
CA VAL A 168 -9.29 -1.86 -17.16
C VAL A 168 -8.47 -1.69 -18.43
N LEU A 169 -8.98 -2.16 -19.57
CA LEU A 169 -8.32 -1.93 -20.87
C LEU A 169 -8.22 -0.42 -21.15
N LEU A 170 -7.16 0.01 -21.82
CA LEU A 170 -6.91 1.44 -22.09
C LEU A 170 -8.12 2.13 -22.76
N SER A 171 -8.77 1.45 -23.70
CA SER A 171 -9.97 1.94 -24.41
C SER A 171 -11.22 2.02 -23.52
N GLU A 172 -11.26 1.32 -22.40
CA GLU A 172 -12.41 1.23 -21.51
C GLU A 172 -12.32 2.17 -20.29
N VAL A 173 -11.16 2.81 -20.07
CA VAL A 173 -10.94 3.73 -18.94
C VAL A 173 -12.03 4.81 -18.84
N PRO A 174 -12.41 5.53 -19.93
CA PRO A 174 -13.46 6.54 -19.86
C PRO A 174 -14.81 5.97 -19.43
N LYS A 175 -15.17 4.78 -19.94
CA LYS A 175 -16.42 4.10 -19.62
C LYS A 175 -16.47 3.72 -18.14
N THR A 176 -15.38 3.15 -17.62
CA THR A 176 -15.27 2.79 -16.21
C THR A 176 -15.35 4.00 -15.29
N PHE A 177 -14.69 5.10 -15.65
CA PHE A 177 -14.77 6.34 -14.88
C PHE A 177 -16.20 6.93 -14.90
N ASN A 178 -16.84 7.00 -16.07
CA ASN A 178 -18.21 7.51 -16.19
C ASN A 178 -19.21 6.65 -15.41
N ALA A 179 -19.05 5.31 -15.41
CA ALA A 179 -19.88 4.42 -14.61
C ALA A 179 -19.73 4.67 -13.10
N LEU A 180 -18.51 4.96 -12.62
CA LEU A 180 -18.31 5.37 -11.22
C LEU A 180 -19.02 6.69 -10.91
N MET A 181 -18.99 7.66 -11.82
CA MET A 181 -19.72 8.94 -11.65
C MET A 181 -21.23 8.73 -11.55
N GLU A 182 -21.81 7.89 -12.40
CA GLU A 182 -23.24 7.55 -12.30
C GLU A 182 -23.60 6.89 -10.97
N LEU A 183 -22.75 5.99 -10.47
CA LEU A 183 -22.93 5.34 -9.17
C LEU A 183 -22.78 6.31 -7.99
N THR A 184 -21.94 7.33 -8.13
CA THR A 184 -21.71 8.36 -7.09
C THR A 184 -22.81 9.42 -7.09
N LEU A 185 -23.46 9.66 -8.23
CA LEU A 185 -24.59 10.59 -8.36
C LEU A 185 -25.94 9.95 -7.98
N LYS A 186 -26.05 8.61 -8.02
CA LYS A 186 -27.27 7.86 -7.66
C LYS A 186 -27.57 7.67 -6.15
N PRO A 187 -26.68 7.87 -5.14
CA PRO A 187 -27.03 7.72 -3.72
C PRO A 187 -27.48 9.03 -3.03
N ALA A 188 -28.06 9.99 -3.74
CA ALA A 188 -28.60 11.22 -3.14
C ALA A 188 -30.14 11.34 -3.25
N LYS A 189 -30.82 10.49 -4.03
CA LYS A 189 -32.28 10.56 -4.16
C LYS A 189 -33.02 9.96 -2.97
N GLU A 190 -32.55 8.83 -2.45
CA GLU A 190 -33.18 8.17 -1.28
C GLU A 190 -32.91 8.93 0.04
N ALA A 191 -31.78 9.63 0.15
CA ALA A 191 -31.47 10.46 1.31
C ALA A 191 -32.30 11.75 1.34
N LYS A 192 -32.53 12.37 0.17
CA LYS A 192 -33.34 13.59 0.05
C LYS A 192 -34.83 13.31 0.30
N GLU A 193 -35.36 12.20 -0.20
CA GLU A 193 -36.75 11.78 0.07
C GLU A 193 -36.97 11.34 1.53
N ARG A 194 -35.94 10.84 2.25
CA ARG A 194 -36.03 10.61 3.70
C ARG A 194 -36.00 11.91 4.50
N LEU A 195 -35.09 12.83 4.18
CA LEU A 195 -34.96 14.12 4.88
C LEU A 195 -36.17 15.04 4.66
N GLU A 196 -36.81 14.99 3.49
CA GLU A 196 -38.04 15.75 3.20
C GLU A 196 -39.28 15.17 3.92
N ASN A 197 -39.27 13.88 4.28
CA ASN A 197 -40.38 13.22 4.98
C ASN A 197 -40.24 13.23 6.52
N GLU A 198 -39.07 13.55 7.08
CA GLU A 198 -38.80 13.49 8.52
C GLU A 198 -38.59 14.86 9.21
N GLY A 199 -39.19 15.94 8.69
CA GLY A 199 -39.57 17.14 9.48
C GLY A 199 -38.55 17.70 10.49
N GLY A 200 -37.25 17.65 10.20
CA GLY A 200 -36.19 17.96 11.16
C GLY A 200 -35.61 19.36 10.97
N GLY A 201 -36.23 20.37 11.56
CA GLY A 201 -35.63 21.69 11.75
C GLY A 201 -34.51 21.63 12.79
N GLY A 202 -33.26 21.67 12.34
CA GLY A 202 -32.07 21.71 13.20
C GLY A 202 -30.98 22.56 12.55
N THR A 203 -30.56 23.60 13.25
CA THR A 203 -29.68 24.69 12.84
C THR A 203 -28.30 24.22 12.36
N ALA A 204 -28.05 24.32 11.04
CA ALA A 204 -26.72 24.33 10.47
C ALA A 204 -26.09 25.72 10.70
N VAL A 205 -25.13 25.80 11.63
CA VAL A 205 -24.34 27.01 11.85
C VAL A 205 -23.15 26.98 10.88
N GLU A 206 -23.18 27.91 9.94
CA GLU A 206 -22.09 28.48 9.13
C GLU A 206 -21.42 27.60 8.05
N ALA A 207 -22.23 27.22 7.05
CA ALA A 207 -21.78 27.09 5.66
C ALA A 207 -21.86 28.44 4.94
N THR A 208 -21.19 29.49 5.44
CA THR A 208 -21.26 30.85 4.91
C THR A 208 -20.29 31.09 3.74
N LYS A 209 -20.18 30.13 2.81
CA LYS A 209 -19.61 30.31 1.47
C LYS A 209 -20.36 29.55 0.36
N ALA A 210 -21.52 28.97 0.64
CA ALA A 210 -22.36 28.33 -0.38
C ALA A 210 -23.33 29.35 -1.01
N ASN A 211 -22.78 30.33 -1.72
CA ASN A 211 -23.56 31.21 -2.59
C ASN A 211 -22.88 31.37 -3.97
N ILE A 212 -22.29 30.27 -4.47
CA ILE A 212 -21.81 30.19 -5.86
C ILE A 212 -22.95 29.57 -6.69
N GLN A 213 -23.94 30.40 -7.04
CA GLN A 213 -24.83 30.11 -8.15
C GLN A 213 -24.08 30.41 -9.46
N HIS A 214 -23.93 29.40 -10.32
CA HIS A 214 -23.57 29.53 -11.75
C HIS A 214 -22.12 29.83 -12.18
N GLU A 215 -21.09 29.57 -11.39
CA GLU A 215 -19.70 29.54 -11.91
C GLU A 215 -19.27 28.09 -12.19
N SER A 216 -18.76 27.85 -13.40
CA SER A 216 -18.14 26.55 -13.74
C SER A 216 -16.87 26.39 -12.88
N PRO A 217 -16.58 25.17 -12.37
CA PRO A 217 -15.39 24.99 -11.54
C PRO A 217 -14.15 25.39 -12.34
N SER A 218 -13.38 26.33 -11.82
CA SER A 218 -12.14 26.79 -12.43
C SER A 218 -11.07 27.03 -11.37
N CYS A 219 -9.82 27.08 -11.81
CA CYS A 219 -8.69 27.45 -10.98
C CYS A 219 -7.83 28.49 -11.71
N VAL A 220 -7.24 29.41 -10.97
CA VAL A 220 -6.31 30.41 -11.51
C VAL A 220 -4.89 29.93 -11.27
N ILE A 221 -4.14 29.68 -12.35
CA ILE A 221 -2.74 29.26 -12.31
C ILE A 221 -1.95 30.32 -13.09
N GLU A 222 -0.97 30.96 -12.45
CA GLU A 222 -0.13 31.99 -13.05
C GLU A 222 -0.91 33.15 -13.70
N GLY A 223 -2.06 33.51 -13.11
CA GLY A 223 -2.92 34.58 -13.60
C GLY A 223 -3.83 34.19 -14.78
N GLN A 224 -3.79 32.94 -15.23
CA GLN A 224 -4.69 32.40 -16.24
C GLN A 224 -5.72 31.45 -15.62
N GLU A 225 -6.97 31.59 -16.03
CA GLU A 225 -8.08 30.74 -15.59
C GLU A 225 -8.16 29.46 -16.43
N TYR A 226 -8.29 28.32 -15.74
CA TYR A 226 -8.45 27.00 -16.35
C TYR A 226 -9.70 26.32 -15.78
N PRO A 227 -10.59 25.76 -16.63
CA PRO A 227 -11.70 24.96 -16.14
C PRO A 227 -11.19 23.65 -15.53
N LEU A 228 -11.76 23.26 -14.39
CA LEU A 228 -11.55 21.95 -13.76
C LEU A 228 -12.85 21.14 -13.77
N ASN A 229 -12.73 19.87 -14.12
CA ASN A 229 -13.84 18.96 -14.34
C ASN A 229 -13.62 17.62 -13.65
N HIS A 230 -14.71 16.88 -13.46
CA HIS A 230 -14.61 15.47 -13.08
C HIS A 230 -13.75 14.70 -14.09
N GLY A 231 -12.80 13.93 -13.57
CA GLY A 231 -11.84 13.15 -14.34
C GLY A 231 -10.55 13.88 -14.70
N ASP A 232 -10.41 15.18 -14.41
CA ASP A 232 -9.13 15.84 -14.63
C ASP A 232 -8.01 15.18 -13.82
N VAL A 233 -6.89 14.95 -14.48
CA VAL A 233 -5.69 14.37 -13.88
C VAL A 233 -4.94 15.50 -13.19
N VAL A 234 -4.96 15.51 -11.85
CA VAL A 234 -4.27 16.54 -11.06
C VAL A 234 -2.91 16.08 -10.53
N ILE A 235 -2.63 14.77 -10.61
CA ILE A 235 -1.32 14.19 -10.27
C ILE A 235 -0.93 13.20 -11.38
N SER A 236 0.28 13.37 -11.91
CA SER A 236 0.90 12.43 -12.85
C SER A 236 2.32 12.09 -12.40
N ALA A 237 2.52 10.90 -11.82
CA ALA A 237 3.77 10.59 -11.12
C ALA A 237 4.49 9.36 -11.68
N ILE A 238 5.69 9.57 -12.22
CA ILE A 238 6.63 8.48 -12.47
C ILE A 238 7.34 8.19 -11.14
N THR A 239 7.00 7.07 -10.52
CA THR A 239 7.36 6.76 -9.12
C THR A 239 7.47 5.24 -8.94
N SER A 240 7.77 4.79 -7.72
CA SER A 240 7.84 3.38 -7.30
C SER A 240 9.01 2.58 -7.86
N CYS A 241 9.57 1.72 -7.01
CA CYS A 241 10.53 0.69 -7.42
C CYS A 241 9.92 -0.32 -8.42
N THR A 242 8.59 -0.47 -8.46
CA THR A 242 7.88 -1.38 -9.37
C THR A 242 8.25 -1.16 -10.83
N ASN A 243 8.31 0.11 -11.28
CA ASN A 243 8.58 0.47 -12.67
C ASN A 243 9.89 1.25 -12.84
N THR A 244 10.33 2.04 -11.86
CA THR A 244 11.58 2.84 -12.00
C THR A 244 12.84 1.98 -11.99
N SER A 245 12.76 0.74 -11.53
CA SER A 245 13.83 -0.25 -11.65
C SER A 245 13.95 -0.87 -13.04
N ASN A 246 12.99 -0.58 -13.94
CA ASN A 246 12.92 -1.13 -15.27
C ASN A 246 13.33 -0.08 -16.33
N PRO A 247 14.55 -0.17 -16.89
CA PRO A 247 15.04 0.80 -17.85
C PRO A 247 14.18 0.89 -19.12
N SER A 248 13.56 -0.21 -19.56
CA SER A 248 12.76 -0.23 -20.79
C SER A 248 11.60 0.76 -20.71
N VAL A 249 10.78 0.68 -19.65
CA VAL A 249 9.63 1.58 -19.48
C VAL A 249 10.03 3.01 -19.11
N MET A 250 11.17 3.20 -18.43
CA MET A 250 11.68 4.53 -18.11
C MET A 250 12.21 5.26 -19.35
N LEU A 251 12.95 4.56 -20.20
CA LEU A 251 13.42 5.07 -21.49
C LEU A 251 12.25 5.30 -22.45
N ALA A 252 11.24 4.42 -22.45
CA ALA A 252 10.00 4.64 -23.21
C ALA A 252 9.27 5.93 -22.79
N ALA A 253 9.20 6.22 -21.48
CA ALA A 253 8.62 7.47 -20.99
C ALA A 253 9.41 8.70 -21.46
N GLY A 254 10.75 8.65 -21.40
CA GLY A 254 11.61 9.72 -21.90
C GLY A 254 11.50 9.92 -23.42
N LEU A 255 11.41 8.83 -24.20
CA LEU A 255 11.20 8.89 -25.65
C LEU A 255 9.83 9.45 -26.01
N LEU A 256 8.78 9.07 -25.28
CA LEU A 256 7.44 9.63 -25.45
C LEU A 256 7.44 11.13 -25.15
N ALA A 257 8.11 11.55 -24.06
CA ALA A 257 8.28 12.96 -23.71
C ALA A 257 8.99 13.74 -24.83
N LYS A 258 10.09 13.18 -25.36
CA LYS A 258 10.81 13.76 -26.50
C LYS A 258 9.92 13.94 -27.72
N LYS A 259 9.21 12.89 -28.14
CA LYS A 259 8.30 12.96 -29.31
C LYS A 259 7.16 13.95 -29.08
N ALA A 260 6.63 14.04 -27.86
CA ALA A 260 5.58 15.00 -27.52
C ALA A 260 6.06 16.46 -27.67
N ILE A 261 7.22 16.80 -27.08
CA ILE A 261 7.83 18.13 -27.22
C ILE A 261 8.17 18.45 -28.68
N GLU A 262 8.77 17.51 -29.41
CA GLU A 262 9.10 17.71 -30.83
C GLU A 262 7.85 17.97 -31.70
N LYS A 263 6.70 17.41 -31.30
CA LYS A 263 5.39 17.66 -31.92
C LYS A 263 4.71 18.94 -31.41
N GLY A 264 5.24 19.60 -30.38
CA GLY A 264 4.70 20.84 -29.81
C GLY A 264 3.61 20.63 -28.75
N LEU A 265 3.54 19.45 -28.14
CA LEU A 265 2.64 19.18 -27.02
C LEU A 265 3.25 19.64 -25.70
N GLN A 266 2.42 20.10 -24.77
CA GLN A 266 2.80 20.46 -23.41
C GLN A 266 1.87 19.78 -22.40
N ARG A 267 2.39 19.48 -21.20
CA ARG A 267 1.59 19.03 -20.05
C ARG A 267 0.51 20.07 -19.72
N LYS A 268 -0.69 19.63 -19.34
CA LYS A 268 -1.73 20.56 -18.86
C LYS A 268 -1.33 21.25 -17.55
N PRO A 269 -1.53 22.58 -17.39
CA PRO A 269 -1.04 23.34 -16.25
C PRO A 269 -1.48 22.83 -14.87
N TRP A 270 -2.71 22.32 -14.75
CA TRP A 270 -3.25 21.77 -13.49
C TRP A 270 -2.68 20.42 -13.06
N VAL A 271 -1.87 19.77 -13.89
CA VAL A 271 -1.29 18.45 -13.59
C VAL A 271 -0.02 18.61 -12.74
N LYS A 272 -0.02 18.15 -11.49
CA LYS A 272 1.22 18.03 -10.72
C LYS A 272 2.03 16.82 -11.20
N SER A 273 3.05 17.05 -12.02
CA SER A 273 3.95 16.01 -12.51
C SER A 273 5.17 15.80 -11.62
N SER A 274 5.72 14.58 -11.59
CA SER A 274 6.95 14.28 -10.85
C SER A 274 7.68 13.04 -11.37
N LEU A 275 9.01 13.05 -11.25
CA LEU A 275 9.88 11.89 -11.46
C LEU A 275 10.63 11.56 -10.17
N ALA A 276 10.36 10.38 -9.61
CA ALA A 276 11.00 9.88 -8.40
C ALA A 276 11.61 8.49 -8.62
N PRO A 277 12.86 8.42 -9.11
CA PRO A 277 13.52 7.16 -9.40
C PRO A 277 13.90 6.38 -8.14
N GLY A 278 13.94 5.05 -8.24
CA GLY A 278 14.42 4.18 -7.16
C GLY A 278 15.94 4.20 -6.95
N SER A 279 16.73 4.74 -7.90
CA SER A 279 18.19 4.88 -7.77
C SER A 279 18.73 5.97 -8.70
N LYS A 280 19.95 6.45 -8.42
CA LYS A 280 20.68 7.41 -9.25
C LYS A 280 21.03 6.88 -10.64
N VAL A 281 21.20 5.56 -10.80
CA VAL A 281 21.46 4.91 -12.10
C VAL A 281 20.39 5.25 -13.13
N VAL A 282 19.14 5.43 -12.69
CA VAL A 282 18.04 5.85 -13.56
C VAL A 282 18.28 7.22 -14.19
N THR A 283 18.70 8.17 -13.37
CA THR A 283 19.03 9.51 -13.85
C THR A 283 20.24 9.47 -14.79
N ASP A 284 21.27 8.68 -14.47
CA ASP A 284 22.46 8.54 -15.29
C ASP A 284 22.14 8.03 -16.71
N TYR A 285 21.31 7.00 -16.87
CA TYR A 285 20.96 6.53 -18.22
C TYR A 285 20.00 7.46 -18.95
N LEU A 286 19.09 8.17 -18.26
CA LEU A 286 18.21 9.16 -18.90
C LEU A 286 19.02 10.35 -19.43
N LEU A 287 20.05 10.77 -18.68
CA LEU A 287 21.00 11.79 -19.10
C LEU A 287 21.85 11.30 -20.28
N ALA A 288 22.42 10.10 -20.20
CA ALA A 288 23.23 9.52 -21.27
C ALA A 288 22.43 9.30 -22.57
N ALA A 289 21.13 9.03 -22.47
CA ALA A 289 20.22 8.93 -23.61
C ALA A 289 19.74 10.31 -24.14
N GLY A 290 20.06 11.41 -23.45
CA GLY A 290 19.61 12.76 -23.83
C GLY A 290 18.11 12.99 -23.64
N LEU A 291 17.47 12.25 -22.73
CA LEU A 291 16.02 12.28 -22.53
C LEU A 291 15.58 13.19 -21.37
N THR A 292 16.47 13.46 -20.41
CA THR A 292 16.18 14.29 -19.23
C THR A 292 15.63 15.67 -19.57
N PRO A 293 16.19 16.45 -20.53
CA PRO A 293 15.67 17.78 -20.83
C PRO A 293 14.20 17.79 -21.28
N TYR A 294 13.76 16.77 -22.02
CA TYR A 294 12.38 16.65 -22.48
C TYR A 294 11.42 16.27 -21.35
N LEU A 295 11.87 15.43 -20.42
CA LEU A 295 11.10 15.14 -19.20
C LEU A 295 10.96 16.40 -18.34
N ASP A 296 12.05 17.15 -18.17
CA ASP A 296 12.06 18.40 -17.41
C ASP A 296 11.14 19.47 -18.03
N GLU A 297 11.15 19.61 -19.37
CA GLU A 297 10.29 20.56 -20.10
C GLU A 297 8.79 20.23 -19.94
N LEU A 298 8.44 18.94 -19.86
CA LEU A 298 7.07 18.51 -19.52
C LEU A 298 6.75 18.59 -18.01
N GLY A 299 7.71 18.98 -17.17
CA GLY A 299 7.56 19.10 -15.71
C GLY A 299 7.74 17.78 -14.95
N TYR A 300 8.26 16.72 -15.57
CA TYR A 300 8.65 15.48 -14.88
C TYR A 300 10.07 15.61 -14.32
N ASN A 301 10.29 16.67 -13.53
CA ASN A 301 11.58 16.93 -12.91
C ASN A 301 11.89 15.87 -11.85
N LEU A 302 13.19 15.62 -11.64
CA LEU A 302 13.67 14.81 -10.53
C LEU A 302 13.30 15.48 -9.20
N VAL A 303 12.36 14.88 -8.46
CA VAL A 303 11.90 15.40 -7.15
C VAL A 303 12.59 14.72 -5.96
N GLY A 304 13.28 13.61 -6.20
CA GLY A 304 14.04 12.89 -5.18
C GLY A 304 14.15 11.40 -5.46
N TYR A 305 15.08 10.74 -4.77
CA TYR A 305 15.30 9.30 -4.83
C TYR A 305 14.61 8.63 -3.64
N GLY A 306 13.43 8.04 -3.87
CA GLY A 306 12.64 7.43 -2.80
C GLY A 306 11.20 7.14 -3.21
N CYS A 307 10.37 6.70 -2.25
CA CYS A 307 9.01 6.26 -2.54
C CYS A 307 8.05 7.38 -2.97
N THR A 308 8.22 8.60 -2.45
CA THR A 308 7.42 9.80 -2.79
C THR A 308 5.91 9.50 -2.95
N THR A 309 5.30 9.81 -4.10
CA THR A 309 3.89 9.58 -4.43
C THR A 309 3.44 8.12 -4.25
N CYS A 310 4.30 7.12 -4.44
CA CYS A 310 3.94 5.71 -4.27
C CYS A 310 3.51 5.35 -2.83
N ILE A 311 4.07 6.03 -1.82
CA ILE A 311 3.70 5.83 -0.41
C ILE A 311 2.64 6.84 0.08
N GLY A 312 2.23 7.78 -0.78
CA GLY A 312 1.34 8.88 -0.42
C GLY A 312 2.05 10.18 -0.04
N ASN A 313 3.38 10.22 -0.14
CA ASN A 313 4.15 11.46 0.01
C ASN A 313 4.13 12.25 -1.31
N SER A 314 2.92 12.53 -1.80
CA SER A 314 2.68 13.29 -3.04
C SER A 314 2.84 14.80 -2.84
N GLY A 315 2.87 15.28 -1.59
CA GLY A 315 2.92 16.70 -1.24
C GLY A 315 1.62 17.45 -1.59
N PRO A 316 1.49 18.73 -1.22
CA PRO A 316 0.27 19.51 -1.47
C PRO A 316 0.04 19.73 -2.97
N LEU A 317 -1.21 19.83 -3.40
CA LEU A 317 -1.54 20.40 -4.69
C LEU A 317 -1.44 21.94 -4.60
N PRO A 318 -1.30 22.65 -5.74
CA PRO A 318 -1.44 24.11 -5.74
C PRO A 318 -2.77 24.54 -5.12
N GLU A 319 -2.75 25.53 -4.22
CA GLU A 319 -3.93 26.00 -3.46
C GLU A 319 -5.16 26.30 -4.35
N PRO A 320 -5.04 26.99 -5.51
CA PRO A 320 -6.18 27.22 -6.39
C PRO A 320 -6.84 25.93 -6.91
N ILE A 321 -6.09 24.84 -7.03
CA ILE A 321 -6.60 23.53 -7.46
C ILE A 321 -7.28 22.83 -6.28
N GLU A 322 -6.69 22.89 -5.08
CA GLU A 322 -7.31 22.34 -3.87
C GLU A 322 -8.65 22.98 -3.57
N ASP A 323 -8.71 24.31 -3.63
CA ASP A 323 -9.93 25.09 -3.43
C ASP A 323 -11.00 24.71 -4.46
N ALA A 324 -10.65 24.63 -5.73
CA ALA A 324 -11.59 24.25 -6.79
C ALA A 324 -12.12 22.82 -6.60
N ILE A 325 -11.26 21.86 -6.22
CA ILE A 325 -11.67 20.48 -5.94
C ILE A 325 -12.66 20.44 -4.77
N GLN A 326 -12.37 21.17 -3.69
CA GLN A 326 -13.18 21.15 -2.47
C GLN A 326 -14.49 21.91 -2.63
N CYS A 327 -14.47 23.14 -3.15
CA CYS A 327 -15.65 23.98 -3.32
C CYS A 327 -16.70 23.36 -4.26
N HIS A 328 -16.25 22.59 -5.26
CA HIS A 328 -17.13 21.99 -6.26
C HIS A 328 -17.24 20.45 -6.15
N ASP A 329 -16.71 19.86 -5.07
CA ASP A 329 -16.68 18.41 -4.82
C ASP A 329 -16.23 17.57 -6.03
N LEU A 330 -15.13 17.99 -6.68
CA LEU A 330 -14.67 17.36 -7.92
C LEU A 330 -14.06 15.97 -7.68
N ASN A 331 -14.61 14.97 -8.36
CA ASN A 331 -13.97 13.67 -8.53
C ASN A 331 -12.80 13.75 -9.56
N VAL A 332 -11.64 14.20 -9.10
CA VAL A 332 -10.40 14.23 -9.90
C VAL A 332 -9.63 12.90 -9.85
N ALA A 333 -8.62 12.78 -10.71
CA ALA A 333 -7.80 11.58 -10.87
C ALA A 333 -6.32 11.80 -10.59
N SER A 334 -5.64 10.73 -10.15
CA SER A 334 -4.18 10.59 -10.27
C SER A 334 -3.83 9.43 -11.18
N VAL A 335 -2.73 9.55 -11.91
CA VAL A 335 -2.12 8.47 -12.68
C VAL A 335 -0.68 8.31 -12.21
N LEU A 336 -0.31 7.10 -11.78
CA LEU A 336 1.01 6.83 -11.21
C LEU A 336 1.55 5.46 -11.62
N SER A 337 2.86 5.35 -11.74
CA SER A 337 3.54 4.07 -12.00
C SER A 337 3.85 3.27 -10.73
N GLY A 338 2.97 3.39 -9.74
CA GLY A 338 3.00 2.65 -8.48
C GLY A 338 2.46 1.23 -8.59
N ASN A 339 2.27 0.60 -7.43
CA ASN A 339 1.59 -0.70 -7.28
C ASN A 339 0.31 -0.61 -6.44
N ARG A 340 0.01 0.52 -5.81
CA ARG A 340 -1.18 0.72 -4.95
C ARG A 340 -1.90 2.01 -5.27
N ASN A 341 -3.22 1.93 -5.33
CA ASN A 341 -4.13 3.00 -5.74
C ASN A 341 -5.39 3.05 -4.86
N PHE A 342 -5.30 2.58 -3.61
CA PHE A 342 -6.39 2.70 -2.64
C PHE A 342 -6.80 4.17 -2.44
N GLU A 343 -8.08 4.39 -2.17
CA GLU A 343 -8.60 5.73 -1.89
C GLU A 343 -7.89 6.33 -0.66
N GLY A 344 -7.49 7.61 -0.76
CA GLY A 344 -6.72 8.30 0.28
C GLY A 344 -5.26 7.89 0.41
N ARG A 345 -4.77 6.90 -0.37
CA ARG A 345 -3.37 6.47 -0.36
C ARG A 345 -2.45 7.44 -1.10
N VAL A 346 -2.85 7.92 -2.28
CA VAL A 346 -1.99 8.73 -3.15
C VAL A 346 -1.99 10.19 -2.71
N HIS A 347 -3.17 10.78 -2.58
CA HIS A 347 -3.36 12.16 -2.10
C HIS A 347 -4.76 12.26 -1.45
N PRO A 348 -4.93 13.01 -0.34
CA PRO A 348 -6.20 13.07 0.39
C PRO A 348 -7.38 13.63 -0.43
N LEU A 349 -7.10 14.55 -1.36
CA LEU A 349 -8.12 15.18 -2.22
C LEU A 349 -8.41 14.40 -3.51
N VAL A 350 -7.69 13.30 -3.78
CA VAL A 350 -7.86 12.52 -5.01
C VAL A 350 -8.60 11.22 -4.74
N LYS A 351 -9.84 11.15 -5.22
CA LYS A 351 -10.75 10.01 -5.01
C LYS A 351 -10.54 8.85 -5.98
N THR A 352 -9.94 9.10 -7.15
CA THR A 352 -9.68 8.07 -8.17
C THR A 352 -8.20 8.00 -8.52
N ASN A 353 -7.61 6.82 -8.44
CA ASN A 353 -6.17 6.62 -8.61
C ASN A 353 -5.93 5.46 -9.58
N TRP A 354 -5.06 5.67 -10.56
CA TRP A 354 -4.85 4.73 -11.66
C TRP A 354 -3.38 4.34 -11.79
N LEU A 355 -3.13 3.03 -11.68
CA LEU A 355 -1.81 2.45 -11.94
C LEU A 355 -1.61 2.30 -13.44
N ALA A 356 -0.49 2.80 -13.94
CA ALA A 356 -0.17 2.80 -15.37
C ALA A 356 1.34 2.66 -15.59
N SER A 357 1.75 2.26 -16.80
CA SER A 357 3.17 2.29 -17.19
C SER A 357 3.70 3.72 -17.22
N PRO A 358 5.00 3.95 -16.94
CA PRO A 358 5.62 5.28 -17.07
C PRO A 358 5.28 6.07 -18.35
N PRO A 359 5.27 5.50 -19.58
CA PRO A 359 4.84 6.24 -20.77
C PRO A 359 3.35 6.62 -20.74
N LEU A 360 2.46 5.76 -20.21
CA LEU A 360 1.05 6.12 -20.04
C LEU A 360 0.84 7.21 -18.99
N VAL A 361 1.66 7.24 -17.93
CA VAL A 361 1.68 8.35 -16.96
C VAL A 361 1.97 9.67 -17.70
N VAL A 362 3.00 9.70 -18.55
CA VAL A 362 3.31 10.90 -19.35
C VAL A 362 2.14 11.27 -20.27
N ALA A 363 1.57 10.30 -21.00
CA ALA A 363 0.43 10.52 -21.89
C ALA A 363 -0.79 11.12 -21.16
N TYR A 364 -1.13 10.61 -19.98
CA TYR A 364 -2.23 11.14 -19.18
C TYR A 364 -1.94 12.54 -18.61
N GLY A 365 -0.68 12.87 -18.33
CA GLY A 365 -0.29 14.24 -17.98
C GLY A 365 -0.38 15.22 -19.16
N LEU A 366 -0.15 14.77 -20.40
CA LEU A 366 -0.31 15.58 -21.61
C LEU A 366 -1.79 15.90 -21.90
N VAL A 367 -2.65 14.89 -21.84
CA VAL A 367 -4.09 15.09 -22.10
C VAL A 367 -4.80 15.75 -20.92
N GLY A 368 -4.36 15.46 -19.69
CA GLY A 368 -4.83 16.05 -18.44
C GLY A 368 -6.21 15.61 -17.97
N ASN A 369 -6.83 14.60 -18.59
CA ASN A 369 -8.12 14.05 -18.20
C ASN A 369 -8.20 12.52 -18.44
N ILE A 370 -8.67 11.78 -17.44
CA ILE A 370 -8.77 10.30 -17.48
C ILE A 370 -9.90 9.80 -18.40
N ARG A 371 -10.85 10.67 -18.74
CA ARG A 371 -12.02 10.38 -19.59
C ARG A 371 -11.70 10.46 -21.07
N THR A 372 -10.48 10.83 -21.44
CA THR A 372 -10.05 10.77 -22.84
C THR A 372 -9.69 9.34 -23.21
N ASP A 373 -10.33 8.81 -24.25
CA ASP A 373 -9.94 7.53 -24.86
C ASP A 373 -8.67 7.73 -25.68
N LEU A 374 -7.52 7.42 -25.09
CA LEU A 374 -6.21 7.55 -25.74
C LEU A 374 -6.03 6.65 -26.98
N THR A 375 -6.94 5.68 -27.20
CA THR A 375 -6.87 4.79 -28.37
C THR A 375 -7.52 5.40 -29.61
N THR A 376 -8.45 6.35 -29.44
CA THR A 376 -9.23 6.93 -30.54
C THR A 376 -9.20 8.45 -30.60
N GLN A 377 -8.92 9.14 -29.49
CA GLN A 377 -8.93 10.60 -29.39
C GLN A 377 -7.50 11.18 -29.42
N PRO A 378 -7.33 12.40 -29.94
CA PRO A 378 -6.04 13.07 -29.92
C PRO A 378 -5.63 13.47 -28.50
N ILE A 379 -4.33 13.40 -28.21
CA ILE A 379 -3.72 13.90 -26.97
C ILE A 379 -3.73 15.43 -26.95
N GLY A 380 -3.54 16.06 -28.11
CA GLY A 380 -3.54 17.50 -28.27
C GLY A 380 -3.35 17.91 -29.72
N GLN A 381 -3.17 19.21 -29.95
CA GLN A 381 -2.81 19.76 -31.25
C GLN A 381 -1.31 20.00 -31.29
N GLY A 382 -0.66 19.58 -32.37
CA GLY A 382 0.74 19.82 -32.61
C GLY A 382 1.02 21.27 -33.02
N LYS A 383 2.31 21.62 -33.11
CA LYS A 383 2.77 22.94 -33.58
C LYS A 383 2.37 23.27 -35.03
N ASP A 384 1.96 22.27 -35.80
CA ASP A 384 1.43 22.37 -37.17
C ASP A 384 -0.11 22.48 -37.21
N GLY A 385 -0.76 22.55 -36.03
CA GLY A 385 -2.22 22.58 -35.89
C GLY A 385 -2.92 21.24 -36.13
N GLN A 386 -2.17 20.16 -36.41
CA GLN A 386 -2.75 18.83 -36.64
C GLN A 386 -3.01 18.09 -35.32
N PRO A 387 -4.05 17.24 -35.26
CA PRO A 387 -4.28 16.39 -34.10
C PRO A 387 -3.14 15.36 -33.96
N VAL A 388 -2.57 15.28 -32.76
CA VAL A 388 -1.54 14.30 -32.41
C VAL A 388 -2.18 13.21 -31.56
N TYR A 389 -2.09 11.96 -31.99
CA TYR A 389 -2.62 10.78 -31.31
C TYR A 389 -1.52 10.06 -30.53
N LEU A 390 -1.90 9.17 -29.60
CA LEU A 390 -0.94 8.38 -28.81
C LEU A 390 0.04 7.61 -29.71
N LYS A 391 -0.45 6.97 -30.77
CA LYS A 391 0.35 6.24 -31.75
C LYS A 391 1.44 7.09 -32.44
N ASP A 392 1.26 8.40 -32.53
CA ASP A 392 2.19 9.30 -33.21
C ASP A 392 3.41 9.64 -32.34
N ILE A 393 3.29 9.47 -31.02
CA ILE A 393 4.33 9.75 -30.03
C ILE A 393 4.76 8.53 -29.22
N TRP A 394 4.11 7.38 -29.42
CA TRP A 394 4.51 6.14 -28.77
C TRP A 394 5.85 5.64 -29.35
N PRO A 395 6.82 5.27 -28.51
CA PRO A 395 8.08 4.71 -29.00
C PRO A 395 7.90 3.27 -29.48
N SER A 396 8.52 2.95 -30.60
CA SER A 396 8.68 1.57 -31.10
C SER A 396 9.69 0.79 -30.26
N GLN A 397 9.64 -0.54 -30.33
CA GLN A 397 10.61 -1.37 -29.59
C GLN A 397 12.05 -1.11 -30.06
N ALA A 398 12.25 -0.89 -31.36
CA ALA A 398 13.56 -0.58 -31.93
C ALA A 398 14.15 0.74 -31.38
N GLU A 399 13.32 1.76 -31.16
CA GLU A 399 13.77 3.02 -30.56
C GLU A 399 14.17 2.84 -29.10
N ILE A 400 13.42 2.03 -28.34
CA ILE A 400 13.74 1.70 -26.94
C ILE A 400 15.04 0.92 -26.87
N ASP A 401 15.19 -0.13 -27.68
CA ASP A 401 16.39 -0.97 -27.71
C ASP A 401 17.64 -0.16 -28.05
N ALA A 402 17.54 0.79 -28.98
CA ALA A 402 18.64 1.65 -29.37
C ALA A 402 19.16 2.53 -28.22
N VAL A 403 18.27 3.09 -27.40
CA VAL A 403 18.67 3.87 -26.22
C VAL A 403 19.04 2.99 -25.03
N LEU A 404 18.49 1.78 -24.94
CA LEU A 404 18.81 0.82 -23.88
C LEU A 404 20.29 0.39 -23.91
N GLN A 405 20.91 0.37 -25.10
CA GLN A 405 22.36 0.14 -25.24
C GLN A 405 23.24 1.19 -24.54
N LYS A 406 22.68 2.33 -24.11
CA LYS A 406 23.39 3.34 -23.31
C LYS A 406 23.51 2.93 -21.83
N VAL A 407 22.66 2.02 -21.35
CA VAL A 407 22.75 1.47 -19.99
C VAL A 407 23.94 0.53 -19.94
N ASN A 408 24.93 0.85 -19.10
CA ASN A 408 26.16 0.08 -19.02
C ASN A 408 26.61 -0.14 -17.57
N THR A 409 27.53 -1.08 -17.39
CA THR A 409 28.04 -1.52 -16.09
C THR A 409 28.73 -0.40 -15.29
N ASP A 410 29.37 0.57 -15.95
CA ASP A 410 30.10 1.64 -15.29
C ASP A 410 29.18 2.55 -14.48
N MET A 411 27.95 2.77 -14.96
CA MET A 411 26.91 3.50 -14.21
C MET A 411 26.61 2.82 -12.87
N PHE A 412 26.52 1.48 -12.86
CA PHE A 412 26.28 0.73 -11.63
C PHE A 412 27.50 0.78 -10.70
N HIS A 413 28.72 0.60 -11.23
CA HIS A 413 29.93 0.70 -10.39
C HIS A 413 30.07 2.08 -9.74
N LYS A 414 29.87 3.15 -10.50
CA LYS A 414 29.93 4.54 -10.02
C LYS A 414 28.94 4.78 -8.88
N GLU A 415 27.66 4.50 -9.11
CA GLU A 415 26.61 4.87 -8.15
C GLU A 415 26.61 3.99 -6.89
N TYR A 416 26.93 2.69 -7.02
CA TYR A 416 26.95 1.80 -5.85
C TYR A 416 28.25 1.88 -5.04
N ALA A 417 29.36 2.36 -5.62
CA ALA A 417 30.58 2.64 -4.86
C ALA A 417 30.40 3.80 -3.87
N ALA A 418 29.58 4.79 -4.22
CA ALA A 418 29.35 6.01 -3.42
C ALA A 418 28.05 5.97 -2.59
N VAL A 419 27.37 4.81 -2.50
CA VAL A 419 26.01 4.74 -1.92
C VAL A 419 25.96 5.12 -0.43
N PHE A 420 27.07 4.96 0.30
CA PHE A 420 27.17 5.29 1.72
C PHE A 420 27.78 6.66 2.02
N ASP A 421 28.28 7.37 0.99
CA ASP A 421 28.97 8.64 1.19
C ASP A 421 28.02 9.73 1.69
N GLY A 422 26.76 9.71 1.23
CA GLY A 422 25.76 10.73 1.54
C GLY A 422 26.13 12.12 1.01
N ASP A 423 25.38 13.14 1.43
CA ASP A 423 25.70 14.55 1.19
C ASP A 423 26.46 15.17 2.38
N GLU A 424 26.82 16.45 2.29
CA GLU A 424 27.46 17.18 3.39
C GLU A 424 26.61 17.15 4.67
N SER A 425 25.28 17.21 4.54
CA SER A 425 24.33 17.13 5.65
C SER A 425 24.44 15.78 6.37
N TRP A 426 24.47 14.66 5.62
CA TRP A 426 24.63 13.32 6.16
C TRP A 426 25.96 13.14 6.88
N GLN A 427 27.06 13.61 6.28
CA GLN A 427 28.40 13.51 6.87
C GLN A 427 28.56 14.38 8.13
N ALA A 428 27.81 15.46 8.24
CA ALA A 428 27.83 16.35 9.40
C ALA A 428 27.07 15.82 10.62
N ILE A 429 26.29 14.73 10.50
CA ILE A 429 25.53 14.15 11.62
C ILE A 429 26.51 13.64 12.69
N GLN A 430 26.44 14.23 13.89
CA GLN A 430 27.22 13.78 15.03
C GLN A 430 26.57 12.53 15.66
N ILE A 431 27.33 11.45 15.75
CA ILE A 431 26.86 10.18 16.31
C ILE A 431 27.59 9.91 17.63
N PRO A 432 26.89 9.88 18.78
CA PRO A 432 27.51 9.54 20.05
C PRO A 432 28.00 8.09 20.04
N LYS A 433 29.20 7.86 20.58
CA LYS A 433 29.79 6.51 20.70
C LYS A 433 29.21 5.81 21.93
N SER A 434 27.96 5.36 21.83
CA SER A 434 27.30 4.58 22.88
C SER A 434 26.74 3.27 22.33
N LYS A 435 26.68 2.24 23.19
CA LYS A 435 25.99 0.96 22.89
C LYS A 435 24.51 1.02 23.24
N THR A 436 24.12 1.93 24.14
CA THR A 436 22.74 2.15 24.56
C THR A 436 22.26 3.50 24.05
N TYR A 437 21.02 3.56 23.58
CA TYR A 437 20.42 4.80 23.10
C TYR A 437 20.11 5.73 24.29
N GLU A 438 20.55 6.98 24.21
CA GLU A 438 20.23 8.02 25.18
C GLU A 438 18.87 8.65 24.81
N TRP A 439 17.85 8.38 25.62
CA TRP A 439 16.51 8.91 25.39
C TRP A 439 16.44 10.39 25.76
N ALA A 440 15.92 11.20 24.84
CA ALA A 440 15.66 12.61 25.08
C ALA A 440 14.17 12.83 25.41
N ASP A 441 13.89 13.38 26.60
CA ASP A 441 12.54 13.57 27.14
C ASP A 441 11.70 14.62 26.39
N ASP A 442 12.34 15.46 25.58
CA ASP A 442 11.70 16.47 24.72
C ASP A 442 11.58 16.01 23.26
N SER A 443 12.14 14.85 22.90
CA SER A 443 12.06 14.35 21.54
C SER A 443 10.64 14.02 21.13
N THR A 444 10.16 14.66 20.07
CA THR A 444 8.87 14.34 19.46
C THR A 444 8.98 13.28 18.37
N TYR A 445 10.18 12.73 18.12
CA TYR A 445 10.45 11.72 17.09
C TYR A 445 10.81 10.35 17.66
N ILE A 446 11.64 10.29 18.71
CA ILE A 446 12.13 9.04 19.30
C ILE A 446 11.79 9.02 20.78
N ARG A 447 10.94 8.09 21.22
CA ARG A 447 10.49 7.94 22.61
C ARG A 447 10.64 6.49 23.07
N HIS A 448 11.03 6.30 24.34
CA HIS A 448 11.14 4.98 24.94
C HIS A 448 9.75 4.33 25.03
N PRO A 449 9.49 3.21 24.33
CA PRO A 449 8.17 2.60 24.33
C PRO A 449 7.93 1.69 25.54
N PRO A 450 6.68 1.53 26.00
CA PRO A 450 6.35 0.73 27.17
C PRO A 450 6.30 -0.78 26.92
N PHE A 451 6.71 -1.24 25.72
CA PHE A 451 6.50 -2.63 25.28
C PHE A 451 7.11 -3.69 26.21
N PHE A 452 8.21 -3.38 26.90
CA PHE A 452 8.97 -4.34 27.71
C PHE A 452 8.89 -4.05 29.21
N GLU A 453 7.93 -3.24 29.66
CA GLU A 453 7.70 -3.04 31.09
C GLU A 453 7.39 -4.38 31.77
N GLY A 454 8.13 -4.68 32.85
CA GLY A 454 7.99 -5.95 33.57
C GLY A 454 8.58 -7.17 32.86
N ILE A 455 9.42 -7.02 31.83
CA ILE A 455 9.99 -8.15 31.08
C ILE A 455 10.78 -9.16 31.96
N GLY A 456 11.32 -8.72 33.09
CA GLY A 456 12.01 -9.57 34.07
C GLY A 456 11.08 -10.43 34.94
N GLU A 457 9.77 -10.14 34.98
CA GLU A 457 8.79 -10.94 35.74
C GLU A 457 8.39 -12.20 34.96
N PRO A 458 7.99 -13.31 35.59
CA PRO A 458 7.46 -14.48 34.90
C PRO A 458 6.28 -14.12 33.97
N PRO A 459 6.12 -14.80 32.81
CA PRO A 459 4.97 -14.58 31.94
C PRO A 459 3.65 -14.74 32.70
N LYS A 460 2.69 -13.85 32.43
CA LYS A 460 1.35 -13.93 33.02
C LYS A 460 0.61 -15.13 32.42
N PRO A 461 -0.14 -15.90 33.22
CA PRO A 461 -0.93 -17.02 32.68
C PRO A 461 -1.99 -16.51 31.71
N ILE A 462 -2.22 -17.26 30.64
CA ILE A 462 -3.28 -16.98 29.68
C ILE A 462 -4.62 -17.23 30.36
N LYS A 463 -5.52 -16.25 30.26
CA LYS A 463 -6.87 -16.30 30.83
C LYS A 463 -7.89 -15.94 29.76
N ASN A 464 -9.12 -16.38 29.97
CA ASN A 464 -10.28 -15.89 29.23
C ASN A 464 -10.34 -14.37 29.23
N ILE A 465 -10.86 -13.82 28.13
CA ILE A 465 -11.15 -12.39 28.03
C ILE A 465 -12.59 -12.22 28.50
N GLU A 466 -12.79 -11.53 29.62
CA GLU A 466 -14.10 -11.39 30.26
C GLU A 466 -14.65 -9.97 30.04
N GLN A 467 -15.94 -9.87 29.73
CA GLN A 467 -16.68 -8.61 29.68
C GLN A 467 -16.02 -7.50 28.83
N ALA A 468 -15.42 -7.87 27.71
CA ALA A 468 -14.82 -6.91 26.78
C ALA A 468 -15.89 -6.07 26.07
N ARG A 469 -15.51 -4.83 25.72
CA ARG A 469 -16.29 -3.94 24.85
C ARG A 469 -15.77 -3.97 23.42
N ILE A 470 -16.66 -3.81 22.47
CA ILE A 470 -16.30 -3.67 21.06
C ILE A 470 -15.86 -2.22 20.83
N LEU A 471 -14.60 -2.02 20.43
CA LEU A 471 -14.06 -0.69 20.16
C LEU A 471 -14.46 -0.17 18.77
N ALA A 472 -14.58 -1.07 17.79
CA ALA A 472 -15.05 -0.76 16.44
C ALA A 472 -15.62 -2.01 15.76
N VAL A 473 -16.61 -1.79 14.89
CA VAL A 473 -17.13 -2.79 13.95
C VAL A 473 -16.76 -2.31 12.55
N LEU A 474 -15.90 -3.04 11.86
CA LEU A 474 -15.30 -2.63 10.60
C LEU A 474 -15.75 -3.53 9.45
N GLY A 475 -15.82 -2.96 8.26
CA GLY A 475 -16.22 -3.66 7.04
C GLY A 475 -15.14 -4.59 6.46
N ASP A 476 -15.30 -4.92 5.18
CA ASP A 476 -14.34 -5.70 4.42
C ASP A 476 -13.14 -4.85 3.93
N SER A 477 -12.03 -5.51 3.62
CA SER A 477 -10.81 -4.96 3.03
C SER A 477 -10.23 -3.74 3.80
N VAL A 478 -10.33 -3.77 5.13
CA VAL A 478 -9.71 -2.77 6.00
C VAL A 478 -8.19 -2.89 5.90
N THR A 479 -7.59 -2.00 5.12
CA THR A 479 -6.13 -1.95 4.93
C THR A 479 -5.35 -1.56 6.19
N THR A 480 -4.06 -1.89 6.26
CA THR A 480 -3.17 -1.38 7.31
C THR A 480 -2.96 0.14 7.26
N ASP A 481 -3.28 0.81 6.15
CA ASP A 481 -3.33 2.27 6.08
C ASP A 481 -4.56 2.84 6.82
N HIS A 482 -5.68 2.09 6.91
CA HIS A 482 -6.81 2.47 7.78
C HIS A 482 -6.45 2.28 9.26
N ILE A 483 -5.81 1.16 9.60
CA ILE A 483 -5.44 0.80 10.97
C ILE A 483 -4.32 1.70 11.52
N SER A 484 -3.30 1.99 10.72
CA SER A 484 -2.16 2.81 11.12
C SER A 484 -1.74 3.68 9.92
N PRO A 485 -2.35 4.86 9.72
CA PRO A 485 -2.03 5.75 8.61
C PRO A 485 -0.55 6.16 8.65
N ALA A 486 0.03 6.45 7.48
CA ALA A 486 1.42 6.91 7.36
C ALA A 486 1.54 8.35 6.84
N GLY A 487 0.45 8.93 6.33
CA GLY A 487 0.42 10.25 5.69
C GLY A 487 0.25 11.39 6.70
N ASN A 488 -0.43 12.44 6.25
CA ASN A 488 -0.59 13.70 6.99
C ASN A 488 -1.30 13.53 8.35
N ILE A 489 -0.91 14.35 9.33
CA ILE A 489 -1.52 14.43 10.66
C ILE A 489 -2.46 15.64 10.69
N LYS A 490 -3.75 15.41 10.95
CA LYS A 490 -4.73 16.49 11.06
C LYS A 490 -4.52 17.31 12.33
N LYS A 491 -4.62 18.64 12.25
CA LYS A 491 -4.46 19.59 13.37
C LYS A 491 -5.35 19.26 14.58
N ASP A 492 -6.60 18.90 14.30
CA ASP A 492 -7.64 18.62 15.28
C ASP A 492 -7.68 17.14 15.74
N SER A 493 -6.87 16.26 15.13
CA SER A 493 -6.77 14.85 15.55
C SER A 493 -6.08 14.70 16.92
N PRO A 494 -6.28 13.58 17.64
CA PRO A 494 -5.58 13.34 18.91
C PRO A 494 -4.06 13.52 18.82
N ALA A 495 -3.43 13.03 17.75
CA ALA A 495 -2.00 13.18 17.51
C ALA A 495 -1.60 14.64 17.23
N GLY A 496 -2.41 15.38 16.49
CA GLY A 496 -2.19 16.80 16.22
C GLY A 496 -2.29 17.66 17.47
N ARG A 497 -3.29 17.40 18.34
CA ARG A 497 -3.42 18.06 19.64
C ARG A 497 -2.21 17.79 20.53
N TYR A 498 -1.80 16.51 20.64
CA TYR A 498 -0.59 16.13 21.38
C TYR A 498 0.68 16.83 20.86
N LEU A 499 0.90 16.87 19.54
CA LEU A 499 2.07 17.55 18.98
C LEU A 499 2.08 19.05 19.28
N GLN A 500 0.92 19.72 19.23
CA GLN A 500 0.78 21.13 19.62
C GLN A 500 1.03 21.34 21.11
N GLU A 501 0.56 20.44 21.97
CA GLU A 501 0.86 20.46 23.41
C GLU A 501 2.36 20.30 23.69
N GLN A 502 3.08 19.57 22.83
CA GLN A 502 4.55 19.46 22.85
C GLN A 502 5.27 20.63 22.14
N GLY A 503 4.55 21.67 21.71
CA GLY A 503 5.12 22.86 21.09
C GLY A 503 5.46 22.73 19.59
N VAL A 504 4.98 21.69 18.90
CA VAL A 504 5.19 21.52 17.46
C VAL A 504 4.09 22.26 16.68
N GLU A 505 4.49 23.11 15.73
CA GLU A 505 3.53 23.80 14.85
C GLU A 505 2.94 22.85 13.78
N PRO A 506 1.69 23.05 13.31
CA PRO A 506 1.06 22.17 12.32
C PRO A 506 1.87 21.94 11.04
N LYS A 507 2.62 22.94 10.56
CA LYS A 507 3.49 22.81 9.38
C LYS A 507 4.65 21.83 9.61
N ASP A 508 5.05 21.62 10.86
CA ASP A 508 6.18 20.80 11.29
C ASP A 508 5.72 19.44 11.88
N PHE A 509 4.43 19.13 11.82
CA PHE A 509 3.91 17.82 12.22
C PHE A 509 4.58 16.68 11.47
N ASN A 510 4.97 16.92 10.22
CA ASN A 510 5.46 15.90 9.30
C ASN A 510 4.36 14.84 9.10
N SER A 511 4.70 13.57 8.89
CA SER A 511 3.75 12.49 8.66
C SER A 511 3.74 11.48 9.79
N TYR A 512 2.67 10.69 9.92
CA TYR A 512 2.66 9.55 10.86
C TYR A 512 3.82 8.59 10.57
N GLY A 513 4.20 8.41 9.31
CA GLY A 513 5.33 7.56 8.92
C GLY A 513 6.67 7.98 9.53
N SER A 514 6.95 9.29 9.62
CA SER A 514 8.18 9.79 10.22
C SER A 514 8.14 9.80 11.76
N ARG A 515 6.95 9.72 12.35
CA ARG A 515 6.73 9.68 13.81
C ARG A 515 6.75 8.27 14.41
N ARG A 516 7.12 7.24 13.62
CA ARG A 516 7.14 5.82 14.05
C ARG A 516 8.06 5.49 15.23
N GLY A 517 9.04 6.34 15.52
CA GLY A 517 9.87 6.20 16.73
C GLY A 517 9.21 6.73 18.00
N ASN A 518 8.02 7.35 17.89
CA ASN A 518 7.28 7.93 19.00
C ASN A 518 5.93 7.23 19.18
N HIS A 519 5.84 6.37 20.20
CA HIS A 519 4.64 5.60 20.45
C HIS A 519 3.42 6.44 20.83
N GLU A 520 3.60 7.61 21.47
CA GLU A 520 2.51 8.53 21.82
C GLU A 520 1.79 9.07 20.58
N VAL A 521 2.55 9.40 19.54
CA VAL A 521 1.97 9.86 18.26
C VAL A 521 1.29 8.70 17.54
N MET A 522 1.96 7.55 17.49
CA MET A 522 1.47 6.40 16.72
C MET A 522 0.24 5.74 17.34
N MET A 523 0.14 5.66 18.67
CA MET A 523 -1.07 5.16 19.33
C MET A 523 -2.26 6.09 19.06
N ARG A 524 -2.05 7.41 19.09
CA ARG A 524 -3.07 8.42 18.73
C ARG A 524 -3.46 8.38 17.25
N GLY A 525 -2.53 7.97 16.39
CA GLY A 525 -2.77 7.74 14.97
C GLY A 525 -3.48 6.43 14.66
N THR A 526 -3.59 5.50 15.61
CA THR A 526 -4.17 4.17 15.36
C THR A 526 -5.68 4.29 15.13
N PHE A 527 -6.14 3.75 14.00
CA PHE A 527 -7.48 3.93 13.43
C PHE A 527 -7.88 5.38 13.14
N ALA A 528 -6.92 6.32 13.04
CA ALA A 528 -7.20 7.74 12.80
C ALA A 528 -7.36 8.09 11.30
N ASN A 529 -7.41 7.10 10.41
CA ASN A 529 -7.54 7.34 8.98
C ASN A 529 -8.90 8.00 8.68
N ILE A 530 -8.89 9.03 7.83
CA ILE A 530 -10.09 9.82 7.51
C ILE A 530 -11.13 9.06 6.69
N ARG A 531 -10.77 7.91 6.11
CA ARG A 531 -11.63 7.06 5.27
C ARG A 531 -12.02 5.74 5.94
N ILE A 532 -11.55 5.46 7.16
CA ILE A 532 -11.99 4.26 7.87
C ILE A 532 -13.49 4.36 8.14
N LYS A 533 -14.24 3.28 7.93
CA LYS A 533 -15.68 3.23 8.16
C LYS A 533 -15.98 2.35 9.36
N ASN A 534 -16.59 2.94 10.37
CA ASN A 534 -17.04 2.22 11.56
C ASN A 534 -18.56 2.03 11.50
N GLU A 535 -18.99 0.78 11.40
CA GLU A 535 -20.41 0.41 11.28
C GLU A 535 -21.20 0.80 12.55
N MET A 536 -20.54 0.98 13.70
CA MET A 536 -21.15 1.53 14.92
C MET A 536 -21.71 2.94 14.74
N LEU A 537 -21.18 3.70 13.77
CA LEU A 537 -21.62 5.06 13.41
C LEU A 537 -22.36 5.07 12.07
N GLY A 538 -23.02 3.97 11.71
CA GLY A 538 -23.72 3.85 10.42
C GLY A 538 -22.78 3.84 9.21
N GLY A 539 -21.49 3.52 9.41
CA GLY A 539 -20.49 3.49 8.35
C GLY A 539 -19.93 4.87 7.97
N GLU A 540 -20.09 5.88 8.83
CA GLU A 540 -19.45 7.19 8.67
C GLU A 540 -17.93 7.05 8.47
N GLU A 541 -17.38 7.85 7.55
CA GLU A 541 -15.94 7.92 7.32
C GLU A 541 -15.24 8.78 8.39
N GLY A 542 -14.22 8.20 9.02
CA GLY A 542 -13.37 8.89 9.99
C GLY A 542 -12.99 7.99 11.16
N GLY A 543 -11.89 8.36 11.84
CA GLY A 543 -11.33 7.60 12.96
C GLY A 543 -12.09 7.75 14.28
N ASN A 544 -13.42 7.60 14.24
CA ASN A 544 -14.32 7.79 15.37
C ASN A 544 -15.04 6.50 15.76
N THR A 545 -15.50 6.45 17.01
CA THR A 545 -16.34 5.38 17.55
C THR A 545 -17.28 5.92 18.62
N ILE A 546 -18.11 5.03 19.18
CA ILE A 546 -19.00 5.33 20.30
C ILE A 546 -18.40 4.72 21.57
N HIS A 547 -18.22 5.54 22.60
CA HIS A 547 -18.01 5.03 23.95
C HIS A 547 -19.36 4.54 24.51
N VAL A 548 -19.64 3.25 24.36
CA VAL A 548 -20.96 2.63 24.60
C VAL A 548 -21.56 2.99 25.97
N PRO A 549 -20.82 2.97 27.10
CA PRO A 549 -21.41 3.34 28.40
C PRO A 549 -21.93 4.78 28.48
N SER A 550 -21.28 5.75 27.81
CA SER A 550 -21.72 7.15 27.84
C SER A 550 -22.55 7.57 26.64
N GLY A 551 -22.54 6.78 25.55
CA GLY A 551 -23.15 7.14 24.26
C GLY A 551 -22.39 8.24 23.50
N GLU A 552 -21.22 8.65 23.97
CA GLU A 552 -20.45 9.76 23.40
C GLU A 552 -19.67 9.32 22.16
N LYS A 553 -19.75 10.11 21.09
CA LYS A 553 -18.91 9.93 19.89
C LYS A 553 -17.54 10.53 20.15
N LEU A 554 -16.51 9.69 20.08
CA LEU A 554 -15.12 10.06 20.36
C LEU A 554 -14.20 9.58 19.23
N ALA A 555 -13.01 10.16 19.14
CA ALA A 555 -11.94 9.54 18.37
C ALA A 555 -11.62 8.16 18.98
N ILE A 556 -11.25 7.18 18.15
CA ILE A 556 -11.00 5.80 18.61
C ILE A 556 -9.93 5.77 19.72
N TYR A 557 -8.87 6.57 19.60
CA TYR A 557 -7.87 6.72 20.65
C TYR A 557 -8.48 7.21 21.98
N ASP A 558 -9.29 8.27 21.94
CA ASP A 558 -9.87 8.88 23.14
C ASP A 558 -10.83 7.89 23.84
N ALA A 559 -11.64 7.16 23.07
CA ALA A 559 -12.51 6.09 23.59
C ALA A 559 -11.71 4.94 24.20
N ALA A 560 -10.63 4.50 23.54
CA ALA A 560 -9.77 3.42 24.03
C ALA A 560 -9.09 3.79 25.36
N MET A 561 -8.58 5.02 25.48
CA MET A 561 -7.97 5.49 26.73
C MET A 561 -9.00 5.56 27.86
N ARG A 562 -10.25 5.97 27.57
CA ARG A 562 -11.34 5.96 28.55
C ARG A 562 -11.65 4.54 29.04
N TYR A 563 -11.79 3.57 28.14
CA TYR A 563 -11.99 2.18 28.54
C TYR A 563 -10.82 1.60 29.33
N GLN A 564 -9.58 2.02 29.07
CA GLN A 564 -8.42 1.62 29.87
C GLN A 564 -8.51 2.17 31.31
N GLN A 565 -8.95 3.42 31.49
CA GLN A 565 -9.21 3.99 32.82
C GLN A 565 -10.34 3.26 33.54
N GLU A 566 -11.33 2.76 32.79
CA GLU A 566 -12.43 1.92 33.28
C GLU A 566 -12.02 0.44 33.46
N HIS A 567 -10.75 0.09 33.23
CA HIS A 567 -10.23 -1.29 33.30
C HIS A 567 -11.01 -2.31 32.45
N THR A 568 -11.57 -1.85 31.34
CA THR A 568 -12.42 -2.66 30.46
C THR A 568 -11.62 -3.21 29.27
N PRO A 569 -11.55 -4.54 29.07
CA PRO A 569 -10.89 -5.12 27.90
C PRO A 569 -11.58 -4.72 26.60
N LEU A 570 -10.82 -4.63 25.51
CA LEU A 570 -11.36 -4.24 24.21
C LEU A 570 -11.18 -5.32 23.15
N VAL A 571 -12.13 -5.39 22.22
CA VAL A 571 -12.06 -6.22 21.01
C VAL A 571 -12.42 -5.41 19.76
N ILE A 572 -11.93 -5.84 18.61
CA ILE A 572 -12.32 -5.30 17.29
C ILE A 572 -13.10 -6.38 16.54
N ILE A 573 -14.18 -6.00 15.87
CA ILE A 573 -14.89 -6.86 14.92
C ILE A 573 -14.61 -6.36 13.50
N ALA A 574 -14.32 -7.25 12.56
CA ALA A 574 -14.01 -6.88 11.17
C ALA A 574 -14.59 -7.86 10.14
N GLY A 575 -14.70 -7.39 8.90
CA GLY A 575 -15.07 -8.21 7.75
C GLY A 575 -13.92 -9.01 7.16
N LYS A 576 -13.95 -9.22 5.85
CA LYS A 576 -12.96 -9.99 5.09
C LYS A 576 -11.67 -9.20 4.86
N GLU A 577 -10.56 -9.90 4.66
CA GLU A 577 -9.26 -9.33 4.27
C GLU A 577 -8.75 -8.24 5.24
N TYR A 578 -9.02 -8.43 6.55
CA TYR A 578 -8.60 -7.49 7.57
C TYR A 578 -7.07 -7.39 7.63
N GLY A 579 -6.56 -6.15 7.52
CA GLY A 579 -5.13 -5.86 7.52
C GLY A 579 -4.45 -5.99 6.15
N THR A 580 -5.18 -5.84 5.04
CA THR A 580 -4.56 -5.90 3.70
C THR A 580 -3.56 -4.76 3.46
N GLY A 581 -2.55 -5.01 2.64
CA GLY A 581 -1.60 -3.98 2.19
C GLY A 581 -0.22 -4.01 2.86
N SER A 582 0.14 -2.94 3.57
CA SER A 582 1.52 -2.70 4.04
C SER A 582 1.90 -3.62 5.20
N SER A 583 3.17 -4.04 5.28
CA SER A 583 3.69 -4.88 6.36
C SER A 583 3.89 -4.18 7.71
N ARG A 584 3.38 -2.95 7.88
CA ARG A 584 3.67 -2.12 9.06
C ARG A 584 3.18 -2.79 10.34
N ASP A 585 4.09 -3.05 11.26
CA ASP A 585 3.79 -3.65 12.57
C ASP A 585 3.11 -2.67 13.53
N TRP A 586 3.18 -1.35 13.26
CA TRP A 586 2.41 -0.33 13.96
C TRP A 586 0.89 -0.55 13.91
N ALA A 587 0.38 -1.26 12.90
CA ALA A 587 -1.02 -1.70 12.87
C ALA A 587 -1.36 -2.72 13.98
N ALA A 588 -0.37 -3.45 14.50
CA ALA A 588 -0.53 -4.35 15.65
C ALA A 588 -0.05 -3.70 16.97
N LYS A 589 1.09 -2.99 16.96
CA LYS A 589 1.60 -2.25 18.13
C LYS A 589 0.57 -1.23 18.62
N GLY A 590 0.00 -0.44 17.70
CA GLY A 590 -1.06 0.51 18.00
C GLY A 590 -2.29 -0.16 18.60
N THR A 591 -2.80 -1.22 17.95
CA THR A 591 -3.93 -2.02 18.43
C THR A 591 -3.71 -2.53 19.86
N ASN A 592 -2.52 -3.06 20.16
CA ASN A 592 -2.14 -3.51 21.50
C ASN A 592 -2.09 -2.35 22.51
N LEU A 593 -1.46 -1.22 22.17
CA LEU A 593 -1.35 -0.03 23.03
C LEU A 593 -2.71 0.65 23.30
N LEU A 594 -3.68 0.51 22.38
CA LEU A 594 -5.06 0.90 22.62
C LEU A 594 -5.79 -0.03 23.60
N GLY A 595 -5.17 -1.14 24.03
CA GLY A 595 -5.74 -2.06 25.01
C GLY A 595 -6.59 -3.18 24.40
N VAL A 596 -6.59 -3.31 23.07
CA VAL A 596 -7.31 -4.38 22.36
C VAL A 596 -6.65 -5.73 22.64
N LYS A 597 -7.45 -6.70 23.10
CA LYS A 597 -7.00 -8.04 23.48
C LYS A 597 -7.20 -9.06 22.36
N ALA A 598 -8.24 -8.88 21.54
CA ALA A 598 -8.53 -9.74 20.41
C ALA A 598 -9.13 -8.98 19.23
N VAL A 599 -8.92 -9.51 18.03
CA VAL A 599 -9.60 -9.08 16.80
C VAL A 599 -10.38 -10.28 16.27
N ILE A 600 -11.68 -10.12 16.04
CA ILE A 600 -12.54 -11.14 15.43
C ILE A 600 -12.88 -10.70 14.00
N ALA A 601 -12.40 -11.43 13.00
CA ALA A 601 -12.60 -11.07 11.59
C ALA A 601 -13.17 -12.22 10.76
N GLU A 602 -13.75 -11.93 9.59
CA GLU A 602 -14.15 -13.00 8.66
C GLU A 602 -12.94 -13.63 7.98
N SER A 603 -11.91 -12.83 7.71
CA SER A 603 -10.59 -13.33 7.30
C SER A 603 -9.50 -12.29 7.53
N PHE A 604 -8.25 -12.74 7.64
CA PHE A 604 -7.07 -11.90 7.82
C PHE A 604 -6.12 -12.01 6.64
N GLU A 605 -5.41 -10.92 6.38
CA GLU A 605 -4.22 -10.94 5.53
C GLU A 605 -2.98 -11.40 6.31
N ARG A 606 -2.10 -12.17 5.63
CA ARG A 606 -1.06 -13.00 6.26
C ARG A 606 -0.15 -12.21 7.21
N ILE A 607 0.40 -11.09 6.74
CA ILE A 607 1.38 -10.30 7.50
C ILE A 607 0.72 -9.69 8.73
N HIS A 608 -0.50 -9.15 8.58
CA HIS A 608 -1.18 -8.48 9.67
C HIS A 608 -1.56 -9.46 10.79
N ARG A 609 -2.08 -10.64 10.44
CA ARG A 609 -2.34 -11.72 11.41
C ARG A 609 -1.08 -12.06 12.22
N SER A 610 0.06 -12.24 11.53
CA SER A 610 1.34 -12.57 12.16
C SER A 610 1.82 -11.43 13.09
N ASN A 611 1.63 -10.17 12.68
CA ASN A 611 1.95 -9.01 13.51
C ASN A 611 1.07 -8.93 14.77
N LEU A 612 -0.23 -9.28 14.70
CA LEU A 612 -1.12 -9.31 15.86
C LEU A 612 -0.61 -10.34 16.89
N VAL A 613 -0.32 -11.56 16.45
CA VAL A 613 0.28 -12.61 17.30
C VAL A 613 1.61 -12.14 17.89
N GLY A 614 2.47 -11.54 17.07
CA GLY A 614 3.78 -11.03 17.49
C GLY A 614 3.70 -9.92 18.56
N MET A 615 2.56 -9.24 18.68
CA MET A 615 2.26 -8.25 19.71
C MET A 615 1.36 -8.78 20.84
N GLY A 616 1.06 -10.08 20.87
CA GLY A 616 0.20 -10.68 21.90
C GLY A 616 -1.29 -10.32 21.77
N VAL A 617 -1.74 -9.85 20.60
CA VAL A 617 -3.17 -9.64 20.31
C VAL A 617 -3.71 -10.89 19.64
N LEU A 618 -4.82 -11.43 20.12
CA LEU A 618 -5.39 -12.70 19.66
C LEU A 618 -6.18 -12.53 18.35
N PRO A 619 -5.73 -13.09 17.20
CA PRO A 619 -6.51 -13.07 15.97
C PRO A 619 -7.52 -14.24 15.97
N LEU A 620 -8.80 -13.91 15.84
CA LEU A 620 -9.91 -14.86 15.86
C LEU A 620 -10.69 -14.75 14.55
N GLN A 621 -11.05 -15.89 13.97
CA GLN A 621 -11.78 -15.91 12.71
C GLN A 621 -13.17 -16.52 12.90
N PHE A 622 -14.21 -15.91 12.32
CA PHE A 622 -15.52 -16.54 12.25
C PHE A 622 -15.45 -17.89 11.52
N VAL A 623 -16.30 -18.83 11.92
CA VAL A 623 -16.40 -20.18 11.32
C VAL A 623 -17.79 -20.41 10.73
N ASP A 624 -17.98 -21.53 10.03
CA ASP A 624 -19.30 -21.98 9.54
C ASP A 624 -20.05 -20.95 8.67
N GLY A 625 -19.31 -20.10 7.95
CA GLY A 625 -19.89 -19.04 7.11
C GLY A 625 -20.51 -17.90 7.91
N GLN A 626 -20.32 -17.86 9.23
CA GLN A 626 -20.76 -16.77 10.08
C GLN A 626 -20.04 -15.47 9.72
N THR A 627 -20.78 -14.38 9.82
CA THR A 627 -20.30 -13.02 9.63
C THR A 627 -20.82 -12.14 10.74
N ARG A 628 -20.17 -10.99 10.94
CA ARG A 628 -20.64 -9.94 11.88
C ARG A 628 -22.11 -9.55 11.62
N GLN A 629 -22.53 -9.55 10.35
CA GLN A 629 -23.90 -9.25 9.93
C GLN A 629 -24.86 -10.38 10.26
N SER A 630 -24.51 -11.64 9.96
CA SER A 630 -25.37 -12.80 10.27
C SER A 630 -25.62 -12.98 11.77
N LEU A 631 -24.65 -12.55 12.59
CA LEU A 631 -24.72 -12.59 14.05
C LEU A 631 -25.31 -11.30 14.66
N ASN A 632 -25.69 -10.32 13.82
CA ASN A 632 -26.24 -9.02 14.22
C ASN A 632 -25.36 -8.28 15.25
N LEU A 633 -24.04 -8.32 15.11
CA LEU A 633 -23.12 -7.61 15.99
C LEU A 633 -23.14 -6.11 15.66
N THR A 634 -23.70 -5.31 16.57
CA THR A 634 -23.88 -3.86 16.40
C THR A 634 -22.75 -3.04 17.01
N GLY A 635 -21.90 -3.64 17.85
CA GLY A 635 -20.86 -2.98 18.63
C GLY A 635 -21.30 -2.55 20.03
N HIS A 636 -22.59 -2.69 20.38
CA HIS A 636 -23.11 -2.34 21.71
C HIS A 636 -23.07 -3.53 22.68
N GLU A 637 -22.72 -4.71 22.19
CA GLU A 637 -22.65 -5.94 22.97
C GLU A 637 -21.45 -5.96 23.91
N VAL A 638 -21.55 -6.79 24.94
CA VAL A 638 -20.41 -7.19 25.79
C VAL A 638 -19.97 -8.59 25.36
N ILE A 639 -18.67 -8.76 25.14
CA ILE A 639 -18.07 -9.98 24.59
C ILE A 639 -17.22 -10.67 25.65
N SER A 640 -17.37 -11.99 25.82
CA SER A 640 -16.41 -12.80 26.59
C SER A 640 -15.90 -13.96 25.73
N ILE A 641 -14.58 -14.15 25.70
CA ILE A 641 -13.91 -15.21 24.92
C ILE A 641 -13.45 -16.29 25.89
N ARG A 642 -14.03 -17.49 25.74
CA ARG A 642 -13.87 -18.67 26.60
C ARG A 642 -12.96 -19.70 25.94
N GLY A 643 -12.39 -20.58 26.77
CA GLY A 643 -11.52 -21.67 26.33
C GLY A 643 -10.02 -21.31 26.30
N LEU A 644 -9.65 -20.08 26.66
CA LEU A 644 -8.26 -19.65 26.69
C LEU A 644 -7.54 -20.17 27.95
N SER A 645 -6.41 -20.83 27.73
CA SER A 645 -5.54 -21.34 28.80
C SER A 645 -4.08 -21.42 28.35
N ASP A 646 -3.16 -21.70 29.28
CA ASP A 646 -1.75 -21.97 28.95
C ASP A 646 -1.56 -23.23 28.07
N GLY A 647 -2.61 -24.06 27.95
CA GLY A 647 -2.64 -25.22 27.07
C GLY A 647 -3.03 -24.93 25.61
N ILE A 648 -3.21 -23.66 25.23
CA ILE A 648 -3.70 -23.26 23.91
C ILE A 648 -2.94 -23.94 22.76
N GLN A 649 -3.67 -24.46 21.79
CA GLN A 649 -3.11 -25.13 20.62
C GLN A 649 -3.31 -24.33 19.33
N PRO A 650 -2.50 -24.56 18.28
CA PRO A 650 -2.76 -23.97 16.97
C PRO A 650 -4.15 -24.36 16.47
N HIS A 651 -4.87 -23.41 15.86
CA HIS A 651 -6.20 -23.61 15.28
C HIS A 651 -7.29 -24.09 16.26
N GLU A 652 -7.13 -23.81 17.55
CA GLU A 652 -8.14 -24.15 18.55
C GLU A 652 -9.46 -23.38 18.32
N ILE A 653 -10.58 -24.07 18.49
CA ILE A 653 -11.91 -23.45 18.44
C ILE A 653 -12.23 -22.89 19.83
N LEU A 654 -12.54 -21.61 19.88
CA LEU A 654 -12.92 -20.88 21.09
C LEU A 654 -14.39 -20.50 21.02
N GLU A 655 -15.01 -20.35 22.19
CA GLU A 655 -16.41 -19.92 22.32
C GLU A 655 -16.46 -18.42 22.69
N VAL A 656 -17.38 -17.70 22.05
CA VAL A 656 -17.61 -16.27 22.26
C VAL A 656 -19.01 -16.07 22.81
N ASP A 657 -19.10 -15.65 24.07
CA ASP A 657 -20.34 -15.22 24.72
C ASP A 657 -20.64 -13.77 24.32
N VAL A 658 -21.86 -13.52 23.87
CA VAL A 658 -22.36 -12.19 23.50
C VAL A 658 -23.52 -11.84 24.40
N LYS A 659 -23.39 -10.73 25.11
CA LYS A 659 -24.50 -10.14 25.88
C LYS A 659 -24.95 -8.85 25.21
N GLY A 660 -26.12 -8.91 24.58
CA GLY A 660 -26.74 -7.75 23.93
C GLY A 660 -27.23 -6.69 24.92
N PRO A 661 -27.53 -5.48 24.45
CA PRO A 661 -27.97 -4.36 25.28
C PRO A 661 -29.29 -4.66 26.03
N ASN A 662 -30.17 -5.49 25.44
CA ASN A 662 -31.43 -5.90 26.04
C ASN A 662 -31.28 -7.10 27.02
N GLY A 663 -30.05 -7.52 27.31
CA GLY A 663 -29.76 -8.69 28.15
C GLY A 663 -29.91 -10.05 27.44
N VAL A 664 -30.25 -10.05 26.14
CA VAL A 664 -30.27 -11.27 25.32
C VAL A 664 -28.84 -11.82 25.21
N ALA A 665 -28.65 -13.05 25.65
CA ALA A 665 -27.39 -13.76 25.53
C ALA A 665 -27.41 -14.68 24.31
N SER A 666 -26.34 -14.64 23.53
CA SER A 666 -26.05 -15.61 22.47
C SER A 666 -24.59 -16.06 22.57
N HIS A 667 -24.24 -17.14 21.90
CA HIS A 667 -22.87 -17.61 21.79
C HIS A 667 -22.58 -18.04 20.35
N PHE A 668 -21.32 -17.96 19.96
CA PHE A 668 -20.84 -18.49 18.69
C PHE A 668 -19.38 -18.94 18.80
N ASN A 669 -18.94 -19.77 17.86
CA ASN A 669 -17.58 -20.29 17.84
C ASN A 669 -16.68 -19.45 16.92
N VAL A 670 -15.40 -19.41 17.25
CA VAL A 670 -14.37 -18.78 16.43
C VAL A 670 -13.13 -19.65 16.37
N LEU A 671 -12.43 -19.60 15.24
CA LEU A 671 -11.13 -20.23 15.06
C LEU A 671 -10.01 -19.32 15.57
N CYS A 672 -9.20 -19.82 16.49
CA CYS A 672 -7.97 -19.14 16.89
C CYS A 672 -6.93 -19.21 15.77
N ARG A 673 -6.56 -18.06 15.21
CA ARG A 673 -5.59 -17.95 14.09
C ARG A 673 -4.15 -17.81 14.56
N ILE A 674 -3.80 -18.51 15.63
CA ILE A 674 -2.43 -18.88 15.95
C ILE A 674 -2.16 -20.15 15.13
N ASP A 675 -1.27 -20.04 14.16
CA ASP A 675 -1.18 -21.02 13.07
C ASP A 675 -0.06 -22.07 13.31
N THR A 676 0.88 -21.82 14.23
CA THR A 676 2.02 -22.71 14.49
C THR A 676 2.34 -22.85 15.97
N LEU A 677 3.06 -23.91 16.36
CA LEU A 677 3.51 -24.10 17.74
C LEU A 677 4.45 -22.99 18.22
N ASN A 678 5.32 -22.47 17.36
CA ASN A 678 6.18 -21.34 17.74
C ASN A 678 5.36 -20.07 18.03
N GLU A 679 4.30 -19.84 17.25
CA GLU A 679 3.41 -18.71 17.50
C GLU A 679 2.66 -18.84 18.83
N VAL A 680 2.32 -20.06 19.26
CA VAL A 680 1.79 -20.31 20.61
C VAL A 680 2.79 -19.86 21.66
N GLU A 681 4.07 -20.21 21.53
CA GLU A 681 5.11 -19.81 22.47
C GLU A 681 5.36 -18.30 22.46
N TYR A 682 5.28 -17.64 21.30
CA TYR A 682 5.33 -16.18 21.21
C TYR A 682 4.16 -15.54 21.96
N PHE A 683 2.94 -16.05 21.76
CA PHE A 683 1.75 -15.53 22.42
C PHE A 683 1.83 -15.70 23.95
N LYS A 684 2.26 -16.87 24.43
CA LYS A 684 2.49 -17.14 25.87
C LYS A 684 3.51 -16.19 26.50
N ALA A 685 4.55 -15.82 25.75
CA ALA A 685 5.56 -14.88 26.23
C ALA A 685 5.09 -13.42 26.27
N GLY A 686 3.91 -13.11 25.70
CA GLY A 686 3.39 -11.75 25.52
C GLY A 686 3.74 -11.11 24.17
N GLY A 687 4.40 -11.85 23.28
CA GLY A 687 4.79 -11.42 21.94
C GLY A 687 6.14 -12.00 21.50
N ILE A 688 6.47 -11.87 20.21
CA ILE A 688 7.69 -12.47 19.63
C ILE A 688 8.97 -11.87 20.23
N LEU A 689 9.04 -10.55 20.39
CA LEU A 689 10.21 -9.90 20.99
C LEU A 689 10.33 -10.21 22.49
N HIS A 690 9.21 -10.37 23.18
CA HIS A 690 9.21 -10.80 24.58
C HIS A 690 9.82 -12.21 24.71
N TYR A 691 9.41 -13.14 23.84
CA TYR A 691 9.96 -14.48 23.79
C TYR A 691 11.48 -14.46 23.58
N VAL A 692 11.95 -13.72 22.56
CA VAL A 692 13.39 -13.63 22.25
C VAL A 692 14.17 -13.01 23.42
N ILE A 693 13.71 -11.89 23.98
CA ILE A 693 14.40 -11.23 25.10
C ILE A 693 14.42 -12.12 26.35
N ARG A 694 13.33 -12.81 26.68
CA ARG A 694 13.30 -13.74 27.81
C ARG A 694 14.32 -14.88 27.64
N ASN A 695 14.46 -15.41 26.43
CA ASN A 695 15.47 -16.42 26.13
C ASN A 695 16.89 -15.87 26.26
N LEU A 696 17.13 -14.63 25.83
CA LEU A 696 18.44 -13.97 25.98
C LEU A 696 18.79 -13.61 27.43
N ILE A 697 17.79 -13.36 28.28
CA ILE A 697 17.99 -13.11 29.72
C ILE A 697 18.27 -14.43 30.45
N ALA A 698 17.66 -15.52 30.00
CA ALA A 698 17.82 -16.85 30.59
C ALA A 698 19.09 -17.59 30.14
N SER A 699 19.68 -17.19 29.01
CA SER A 699 20.96 -17.67 28.49
C SER A 699 22.15 -16.98 29.15
#